data_AF-A0A8J5J6N4-F1
#
_entry.id   AF-A0A8J5J6N4-F1
#
_cell.length_a   1.000
_cell.length_b   1.000
_cell.length_c   1.000
_cell.angle_alpha   90.00
_cell.angle_beta   90.00
_cell.angle_gamma   90.00
#
_symmetry.space_group_name_H-M   'P 1'
#
loop_
_entity.id
_entity.type
_entity.pdbx_description
1 polymer ?
#
loop_
_entity_poly.entity_id
_entity_poly.type
_entity_poly.pdbx_seq_one_letter_code
_entity_poly.pdbx_strand_id
1 'polypeptide(L)'
;MSIVGRRIVRPKQRRPESSHLHGLRSAAKVRIDVVAQQVLDHDDGIFGAVRANDADAALRLITADENCLTLRDSVGAAPVHIAFLFGHYELGKRIVLRCRAFASLTYTSNNLYEPSPYEGENILHIAIIHRQTELVLWLVREAPQLVRAETTGKFFGPTKACYFGGTPLLFALSSNQIDMALHILEAAERLQDGPFKEDEGEDLASIFTCDRFGNNVLHLAVIRDLPDVYDVALRYVMRLMSPTEKQLTPIKVGPAMYEEKPGNEAHEVENLVVVQRPGRSSAPTEESFAPSIDYRQGEINLVEFLQGTSDSGYEKMFRFLMQRNSDELTPLSLAAAIGQQRMFQHLFNHSSSVAWRFGPITAIHVPLFDLEQPELRLAPDFGHFQHIHDFIASLPYPLAPKGRKGYRTAIQCLCSTEKISNTLQNHHKVLREVVAKRLEMLKMVEIEQLLHKKWKYVGRQRFLWRLAIYCVFLVLLNATTLAPYSKYTDGSRGEAAGLGFAEVGALVLAALKFLNESNQMLLNSQGYITEGGAGRLDNICTTVTSISLFASSAARLAHQQEVGDALGAVALIFSWFYMFFFLLGFRTTGPFVIMILRMIAHDIVRFFLVYSAVLVGFSQAIYVVHDGRIGPHALFVRMRTLLVMGFTGEVNYDDNYGSGGRMNPFTQVLVLCYVVLVMIILVNLLIAMMGNTYSEVLEESEQRWIAERANIMASIDNQCPAEWNQQARKSFAIPLQNRNGEEKLYLEMEVKKIDEWMHDDR
;
A
#
# COMPACT_ATOMS: atom_id res chain seq x y z
N MET A 1 -63.05 51.54 22.64
CA MET A 1 -63.75 50.25 22.81
C MET A 1 -63.29 49.33 21.67
N SER A 2 -62.90 48.08 22.01
CA SER A 2 -62.51 46.91 21.16
C SER A 2 -61.37 47.11 20.13
N ILE A 3 -60.16 46.56 20.24
CA ILE A 3 -59.68 45.15 20.31
C ILE A 3 -60.32 44.22 19.26
N VAL A 4 -59.50 43.69 18.34
CA VAL A 4 -59.36 42.32 17.78
C VAL A 4 -58.65 42.47 16.42
N GLY A 5 -57.56 41.82 16.01
CA GLY A 5 -56.64 40.83 16.61
C GLY A 5 -55.60 40.46 15.52
N ARG A 6 -54.30 40.62 15.80
CA ARG A 6 -53.20 40.19 14.93
C ARG A 6 -53.10 38.66 14.95
N ARG A 7 -53.07 38.04 13.77
CA ARG A 7 -52.81 36.60 13.59
C ARG A 7 -51.33 36.32 13.87
N ILE A 8 -51.05 35.76 15.03
CA ILE A 8 -49.76 35.14 15.38
C ILE A 8 -49.70 33.80 14.64
N VAL A 9 -48.81 33.68 13.65
CA VAL A 9 -48.49 32.39 13.04
C VAL A 9 -47.52 31.67 13.98
N ARG A 10 -48.03 30.73 14.77
CA ARG A 10 -47.22 29.80 15.55
C ARG A 10 -46.51 28.81 14.61
N PRO A 11 -45.26 28.41 14.89
CA PRO A 11 -44.65 27.30 14.18
C PRO A 11 -45.43 26.02 14.50
N LYS A 12 -45.71 25.23 13.46
CA LYS A 12 -46.41 23.96 13.57
C LYS A 12 -45.51 22.99 14.33
N GLN A 13 -45.77 22.78 15.63
CA GLN A 13 -45.15 21.69 16.39
C GLN A 13 -45.40 20.37 15.65
N ARG A 14 -44.32 19.70 15.22
CA ARG A 14 -44.38 18.30 14.80
C ARG A 14 -44.87 17.50 16.02
N ARG A 15 -45.96 16.75 15.83
CA ARG A 15 -46.47 15.82 16.86
C ARG A 15 -45.38 14.81 17.20
N PRO A 16 -45.15 14.47 18.48
CA PRO A 16 -44.39 13.28 18.82
C PRO A 16 -45.29 12.09 18.48
N GLU A 17 -44.93 11.31 17.47
CA GLU A 17 -45.59 10.03 17.23
C GLU A 17 -45.26 9.09 18.39
N SER A 18 -46.32 8.53 18.97
CA SER A 18 -46.31 7.65 20.13
C SER A 18 -45.49 6.38 19.89
N SER A 19 -44.73 6.02 20.93
CA SER A 19 -43.69 5.00 21.04
C SER A 19 -44.14 3.52 21.04
N HIS A 20 -45.11 3.12 20.21
CA HIS A 20 -45.52 1.72 20.11
C HIS A 20 -45.84 1.31 18.67
N LEU A 21 -44.82 1.26 17.79
CA LEU A 21 -44.87 0.52 16.51
C LEU A 21 -43.49 0.28 15.87
N HIS A 22 -42.41 0.33 16.66
CA HIS A 22 -41.03 0.20 16.15
C HIS A 22 -40.60 -1.23 15.78
N GLY A 23 -41.45 -2.24 16.02
CA GLY A 23 -41.11 -3.66 15.83
C GLY A 23 -41.39 -4.25 14.43
N LEU A 24 -42.09 -3.54 13.54
CA LEU A 24 -42.58 -4.14 12.28
C LEU A 24 -42.21 -3.39 10.99
N ARG A 25 -41.31 -2.40 11.04
CA ARG A 25 -40.79 -1.68 9.85
C ARG A 25 -39.32 -1.97 9.53
N SER A 26 -38.78 -3.08 10.01
CA SER A 26 -37.41 -3.52 9.69
C SER A 26 -37.26 -4.19 8.30
N ALA A 27 -38.31 -4.24 7.46
CA ALA A 27 -38.29 -5.03 6.22
C ALA A 27 -38.60 -4.27 4.92
N ALA A 28 -38.59 -2.93 4.92
CA ALA A 28 -38.71 -2.15 3.68
C ALA A 28 -37.86 -0.88 3.77
N LYS A 29 -36.58 -0.98 3.41
CA LYS A 29 -35.69 0.16 3.25
C LYS A 29 -36.11 0.93 1.99
N VAL A 30 -37.12 1.78 2.10
CA VAL A 30 -37.44 2.77 1.06
C VAL A 30 -36.23 3.69 0.97
N ARG A 31 -35.46 3.58 -0.12
CA ARG A 31 -34.41 4.54 -0.46
C ARG A 31 -35.11 5.87 -0.73
N ILE A 32 -35.19 6.72 0.28
CA ILE A 32 -35.63 8.10 0.07
C ILE A 32 -34.57 8.76 -0.81
N ASP A 33 -35.00 9.37 -1.90
CA ASP A 33 -34.10 10.11 -2.79
C ASP A 33 -33.65 11.38 -2.06
N VAL A 34 -32.43 11.33 -1.52
CA VAL A 34 -31.81 12.42 -0.76
C VAL A 34 -31.80 13.71 -1.56
N VAL A 35 -31.66 13.63 -2.89
CA VAL A 35 -31.64 14.82 -3.77
C VAL A 35 -33.02 15.46 -3.85
N ALA A 36 -34.08 14.66 -3.98
CA ALA A 36 -35.45 15.17 -3.99
C ALA A 36 -35.82 15.81 -2.63
N GLN A 37 -35.34 15.23 -1.53
CA GLN A 37 -35.55 15.77 -0.19
C GLN A 37 -34.77 17.07 0.04
N GLN A 38 -33.55 17.18 -0.48
CA GLN A 38 -32.75 18.39 -0.41
C GLN A 38 -33.37 19.56 -1.17
N VAL A 39 -33.99 19.31 -2.33
CA VAL A 39 -34.73 20.34 -3.07
C VAL A 39 -35.90 20.88 -2.24
N LEU A 40 -36.66 19.99 -1.57
CA LEU A 40 -37.78 20.38 -0.71
C LEU A 40 -37.31 21.16 0.53
N ASP A 41 -36.17 20.77 1.13
CA ASP A 41 -35.58 21.49 2.27
C ASP A 41 -35.15 22.91 1.90
N HIS A 42 -34.83 23.15 0.62
CA HIS A 42 -34.37 24.44 0.10
C HIS A 42 -35.48 25.38 -0.38
N ASP A 43 -36.75 24.95 -0.40
CA ASP A 43 -37.84 25.76 -0.93
C ASP A 43 -38.48 26.72 0.11
N ASP A 44 -38.21 26.51 1.41
CA ASP A 44 -38.81 27.29 2.51
C ASP A 44 -37.79 27.93 3.48
N GLY A 45 -38.13 29.10 4.04
CA GLY A 45 -37.38 29.74 5.12
C GLY A 45 -36.04 30.37 4.72
N ILE A 46 -35.04 30.28 5.60
CA ILE A 46 -33.70 30.86 5.38
C ILE A 46 -32.98 30.22 4.18
N PHE A 47 -33.17 28.92 3.94
CA PHE A 47 -32.56 28.22 2.82
C PHE A 47 -33.07 28.74 1.46
N GLY A 48 -34.38 29.00 1.36
CA GLY A 48 -34.97 29.61 0.16
C GLY A 48 -34.45 31.03 -0.10
N ALA A 49 -34.32 31.86 0.95
CA ALA A 49 -33.77 33.21 0.83
C ALA A 49 -32.30 33.22 0.39
N VAL A 50 -31.48 32.32 0.96
CA VAL A 50 -30.07 32.17 0.58
C VAL A 50 -29.94 31.63 -0.85
N ARG A 51 -30.74 30.65 -1.24
CA ARG A 51 -30.78 30.08 -2.60
C ARG A 51 -31.26 31.07 -3.66
N ALA A 52 -32.14 32.02 -3.30
CA ALA A 52 -32.59 33.09 -4.19
C ALA A 52 -31.63 34.29 -4.26
N ASN A 53 -30.53 34.29 -3.50
CA ASN A 53 -29.61 35.43 -3.34
C ASN A 53 -30.27 36.71 -2.80
N ASP A 54 -31.36 36.60 -2.02
CA ASP A 54 -32.03 37.75 -1.43
C ASP A 54 -31.39 38.10 -0.07
N ALA A 55 -30.43 39.00 -0.11
CA ALA A 55 -29.68 39.42 1.07
C ALA A 55 -30.54 40.10 2.13
N ASP A 56 -31.55 40.88 1.72
CA ASP A 56 -32.38 41.64 2.64
C ASP A 56 -33.40 40.75 3.35
N ALA A 57 -33.95 39.74 2.66
CA ALA A 57 -34.77 38.72 3.29
C ALA A 57 -33.96 37.85 4.25
N ALA A 58 -32.76 37.40 3.85
CA ALA A 58 -31.89 36.59 4.69
C ALA A 58 -31.47 37.32 5.97
N LEU A 59 -31.02 38.58 5.86
CA LEU A 59 -30.61 39.39 7.02
C LEU A 59 -31.77 39.69 7.98
N ARG A 60 -32.99 39.89 7.47
CA ARG A 60 -34.18 40.07 8.32
C ARG A 60 -34.51 38.82 9.12
N LEU A 61 -34.41 37.64 8.50
CA LEU A 61 -34.62 36.35 9.17
C LEU A 61 -33.54 36.10 10.24
N ILE A 62 -32.28 36.41 9.95
CA ILE A 62 -31.17 36.31 10.92
C ILE A 62 -31.38 37.27 12.11
N THR A 63 -31.87 38.49 11.84
CA THR A 63 -32.16 39.47 12.91
C THR A 63 -33.34 39.03 13.79
N ALA A 64 -34.28 38.24 13.24
CA ALA A 64 -35.41 37.72 13.98
C ALA A 64 -35.05 36.49 14.84
N ASP A 65 -34.17 35.60 14.33
CA ASP A 65 -33.68 34.42 15.06
C ASP A 65 -32.28 34.03 14.55
N GLU A 66 -31.25 34.26 15.35
CA GLU A 66 -29.86 33.91 14.98
C GLU A 66 -29.65 32.39 14.88
N ASN A 67 -30.47 31.58 15.56
CA ASN A 67 -30.37 30.12 15.51
C ASN A 67 -30.79 29.55 14.15
N CYS A 68 -31.42 30.34 13.28
CA CYS A 68 -31.77 29.90 11.93
C CYS A 68 -30.53 29.45 11.12
N LEU A 69 -29.33 29.95 11.45
CA LEU A 69 -28.06 29.56 10.84
C LEU A 69 -27.56 28.18 11.31
N THR A 70 -28.11 27.66 12.40
CA THR A 70 -27.80 26.30 12.91
C THR A 70 -28.68 25.21 12.29
N LEU A 71 -29.67 25.59 11.47
CA LEU A 71 -30.47 24.64 10.72
C LEU A 71 -29.60 23.81 9.77
N ARG A 72 -30.05 22.59 9.48
CA ARG A 72 -29.36 21.61 8.65
C ARG A 72 -30.32 21.10 7.58
N ASP A 73 -29.86 21.00 6.34
CA ASP A 73 -30.58 20.28 5.28
C ASP A 73 -30.49 18.75 5.48
N SER A 74 -31.14 17.98 4.62
CA SER A 74 -31.08 16.51 4.61
C SER A 74 -29.68 15.91 4.45
N VAL A 75 -28.69 16.69 4.00
CA VAL A 75 -27.29 16.29 3.83
C VAL A 75 -26.41 16.80 4.98
N GLY A 76 -26.93 17.69 5.84
CA GLY A 76 -26.19 18.30 6.95
C GLY A 76 -25.56 19.65 6.64
N ALA A 77 -25.91 20.30 5.54
CA ALA A 77 -25.45 21.64 5.18
C ALA A 77 -26.17 22.73 5.99
N ALA A 78 -25.43 23.77 6.38
CA ALA A 78 -25.99 24.96 7.04
C ALA A 78 -26.28 26.06 6.00
N PRO A 79 -27.13 27.06 6.29
CA PRO A 79 -27.43 28.15 5.34
C PRO A 79 -26.17 28.87 4.84
N VAL A 80 -25.14 29.01 5.68
CA VAL A 80 -23.84 29.59 5.28
C VAL A 80 -23.11 28.69 4.28
N HIS A 81 -23.14 27.37 4.43
CA HIS A 81 -22.58 26.42 3.46
C HIS A 81 -23.26 26.55 2.10
N ILE A 82 -24.60 26.64 2.10
CA ILE A 82 -25.41 26.81 0.89
C ILE A 82 -25.08 28.13 0.18
N ALA A 83 -24.90 29.24 0.92
CA ALA A 83 -24.52 30.52 0.31
C ALA A 83 -23.19 30.42 -0.48
N PHE A 84 -22.18 29.78 0.11
CA PHE A 84 -20.88 29.59 -0.53
C PHE A 84 -20.93 28.55 -1.68
N LEU A 85 -21.70 27.47 -1.51
CA LEU A 85 -21.87 26.42 -2.51
C LEU A 85 -22.56 26.92 -3.79
N PHE A 86 -23.55 27.80 -3.68
CA PHE A 86 -24.21 28.41 -4.84
C PHE A 86 -23.46 29.63 -5.42
N GLY A 87 -22.33 30.00 -4.83
CA GLY A 87 -21.51 31.13 -5.31
C GLY A 87 -22.03 32.51 -4.92
N HIS A 88 -22.92 32.59 -3.92
CA HIS A 88 -23.48 33.85 -3.41
C HIS A 88 -22.52 34.47 -2.38
N TYR A 89 -21.28 34.75 -2.81
CA TYR A 89 -20.18 35.11 -1.91
C TYR A 89 -20.42 36.39 -1.12
N GLU A 90 -21.03 37.41 -1.72
CA GLU A 90 -21.32 38.68 -1.04
C GLU A 90 -22.36 38.52 0.08
N LEU A 91 -23.37 37.67 -0.14
CA LEU A 91 -24.32 37.28 0.90
C LEU A 91 -23.61 36.48 2.00
N GLY A 92 -22.78 35.50 1.63
CA GLY A 92 -21.98 34.71 2.56
C GLY A 92 -21.06 35.57 3.43
N LYS A 93 -20.35 36.54 2.85
CA LYS A 93 -19.49 37.50 3.56
C LYS A 93 -20.28 38.31 4.59
N ARG A 94 -21.46 38.82 4.22
CA ARG A 94 -22.34 39.57 5.14
C ARG A 94 -22.80 38.71 6.32
N ILE A 95 -23.12 37.43 6.09
CA ILE A 95 -23.51 36.48 7.13
C ILE A 95 -22.33 36.23 8.09
N VAL A 96 -21.13 35.97 7.56
CA VAL A 96 -19.92 35.71 8.34
C VAL A 96 -19.52 36.92 9.19
N LEU A 97 -19.58 38.14 8.64
CA LEU A 97 -19.27 39.37 9.39
C LEU A 97 -20.26 39.64 10.52
N ARG A 98 -21.55 39.30 10.31
CA ARG A 98 -22.59 39.48 11.33
C ARG A 98 -22.49 38.47 12.47
N CYS A 99 -22.14 37.23 12.14
CA CYS A 99 -22.21 36.07 13.03
C CYS A 99 -20.92 35.23 12.96
N ARG A 100 -19.78 35.80 13.41
CA ARG A 100 -18.45 35.14 13.33
C ARG A 100 -18.39 33.77 14.01
N ALA A 101 -19.14 33.56 15.10
CA ALA A 101 -19.18 32.29 15.82
C ALA A 101 -19.79 31.14 14.99
N PHE A 102 -20.69 31.45 14.05
CA PHE A 102 -21.33 30.44 13.19
C PHE A 102 -20.60 30.24 11.85
N ALA A 103 -19.50 30.96 11.61
CA ALA A 103 -18.67 30.74 10.43
C ALA A 103 -17.93 29.40 10.50
N SER A 104 -17.57 28.92 11.70
CA SER A 104 -16.86 27.66 11.94
C SER A 104 -17.76 26.41 11.90
N LEU A 105 -19.04 26.56 11.54
CA LEU A 105 -19.92 25.41 11.36
C LEU A 105 -19.36 24.48 10.28
N THR A 106 -19.53 23.18 10.51
CA THR A 106 -19.22 22.12 9.55
C THR A 106 -20.49 21.39 9.14
N TYR A 107 -20.41 20.62 8.06
CA TYR A 107 -21.44 19.67 7.70
C TYR A 107 -21.60 18.64 8.80
N THR A 108 -22.81 18.54 9.36
CA THR A 108 -23.14 17.58 10.42
C THR A 108 -24.55 17.04 10.27
N SER A 109 -24.73 15.73 10.53
CA SER A 109 -26.04 15.09 10.55
C SER A 109 -26.59 15.00 11.99
N ASN A 110 -27.88 15.24 12.16
CA ASN A 110 -28.57 15.04 13.44
C ASN A 110 -28.75 13.55 13.79
N ASN A 111 -28.59 12.63 12.83
CA ASN A 111 -28.76 11.19 13.02
C ASN A 111 -27.40 10.49 13.25
N LEU A 112 -27.16 10.03 14.47
CA LEU A 112 -25.94 9.28 14.86
C LEU A 112 -25.73 7.98 14.05
N TYR A 113 -26.79 7.36 13.52
CA TYR A 113 -26.70 6.10 12.76
C TYR A 113 -26.41 6.31 11.26
N GLU A 114 -26.68 7.51 10.72
CA GLU A 114 -26.41 7.88 9.33
C GLU A 114 -25.74 9.27 9.31
N PRO A 115 -24.41 9.33 9.56
CA PRO A 115 -23.65 10.57 9.47
C PRO A 115 -23.64 11.09 8.03
N SER A 116 -23.43 12.40 7.87
CA SER A 116 -23.40 13.02 6.56
C SER A 116 -22.30 12.40 5.70
N PRO A 117 -22.52 12.17 4.40
CA PRO A 117 -21.44 11.81 3.49
C PRO A 117 -20.32 12.88 3.47
N TYR A 118 -20.65 14.15 3.74
CA TYR A 118 -19.74 15.30 3.73
C TYR A 118 -19.34 15.79 5.13
N GLU A 119 -19.55 14.96 6.17
CA GLU A 119 -19.27 15.33 7.57
C GLU A 119 -17.90 16.02 7.73
N GLY A 120 -17.88 17.16 8.44
CA GLY A 120 -16.67 17.93 8.72
C GLY A 120 -16.27 18.93 7.63
N GLU A 121 -16.92 18.95 6.46
CA GLU A 121 -16.68 19.98 5.45
C GLU A 121 -17.09 21.36 5.96
N ASN A 122 -16.30 22.40 5.63
CA ASN A 122 -16.55 23.78 6.04
C ASN A 122 -16.54 24.73 4.84
N ILE A 123 -16.88 26.01 5.05
CA ILE A 123 -16.91 27.02 3.98
C ILE A 123 -15.53 27.28 3.33
N LEU A 124 -14.43 27.02 4.05
CA LEU A 124 -13.08 27.15 3.51
C LEU A 124 -12.76 26.02 2.50
N HIS A 125 -13.18 24.79 2.79
CA HIS A 125 -13.10 23.67 1.84
C HIS A 125 -13.87 24.00 0.55
N ILE A 126 -15.10 24.52 0.65
CA ILE A 126 -15.91 24.91 -0.51
C ILE A 126 -15.21 26.01 -1.33
N ALA A 127 -14.64 27.02 -0.67
CA ALA A 127 -13.91 28.10 -1.33
C ALA A 127 -12.67 27.59 -2.09
N ILE A 128 -11.94 26.61 -1.52
CA ILE A 128 -10.82 25.93 -2.18
C ILE A 128 -11.31 25.13 -3.40
N ILE A 129 -12.42 24.40 -3.29
CA ILE A 129 -12.99 23.65 -4.43
C ILE A 129 -13.36 24.60 -5.58
N HIS A 130 -13.95 25.75 -5.26
CA HIS A 130 -14.34 26.77 -6.24
C HIS A 130 -13.16 27.57 -6.82
N ARG A 131 -11.94 27.33 -6.31
CA ARG A 131 -10.69 27.98 -6.74
C ARG A 131 -10.71 29.51 -6.62
N GLN A 132 -11.35 30.04 -5.57
CA GLN A 132 -11.49 31.48 -5.35
C GLN A 132 -10.42 31.99 -4.37
N THR A 133 -9.24 32.38 -4.88
CA THR A 133 -8.09 32.77 -4.04
C THR A 133 -8.41 33.98 -3.15
N GLU A 134 -9.06 35.01 -3.72
CA GLU A 134 -9.47 36.21 -2.98
C GLU A 134 -10.44 35.89 -1.84
N LEU A 135 -11.34 34.93 -2.06
CA LEU A 135 -12.30 34.50 -1.05
C LEU A 135 -11.61 33.73 0.08
N VAL A 136 -10.67 32.84 -0.26
CA VAL A 136 -9.85 32.12 0.71
C VAL A 136 -9.04 33.11 1.55
N LEU A 137 -8.38 34.08 0.92
CA LEU A 137 -7.62 35.13 1.60
C LEU A 137 -8.50 35.94 2.56
N TRP A 138 -9.71 36.29 2.15
CA TRP A 138 -10.67 36.99 2.99
C TRP A 138 -11.16 36.14 4.17
N LEU A 139 -11.57 34.89 3.92
CA LEU A 139 -12.05 33.96 4.95
C LEU A 139 -11.00 33.69 6.01
N VAL A 140 -9.77 33.48 5.57
CA VAL A 140 -8.64 33.19 6.43
C VAL A 140 -8.22 34.41 7.26
N ARG A 141 -8.43 35.63 6.77
CA ARG A 141 -8.24 36.88 7.54
C ARG A 141 -9.33 37.11 8.58
N GLU A 142 -10.60 36.91 8.22
CA GLU A 142 -11.75 37.24 9.08
C GLU A 142 -12.14 36.13 10.05
N ALA A 143 -11.92 34.86 9.68
CA ALA A 143 -12.29 33.68 10.45
C ALA A 143 -11.16 32.62 10.39
N PRO A 144 -10.00 32.91 11.01
CA PRO A 144 -8.83 32.04 10.94
C PRO A 144 -9.05 30.66 11.58
N GLN A 145 -10.02 30.51 12.49
CA GLN A 145 -10.41 29.23 13.09
C GLN A 145 -10.89 28.17 12.08
N LEU A 146 -11.28 28.58 10.86
CA LEU A 146 -11.69 27.67 9.79
C LEU A 146 -10.59 26.69 9.37
N VAL A 147 -9.33 27.04 9.60
CA VAL A 147 -8.18 26.22 9.20
C VAL A 147 -8.10 24.89 9.99
N ARG A 148 -8.77 24.80 11.15
CA ARG A 148 -8.72 23.64 12.06
C ARG A 148 -9.66 22.48 11.69
N ALA A 149 -10.70 22.73 10.91
CA ALA A 149 -11.72 21.71 10.64
C ALA A 149 -11.15 20.54 9.82
N GLU A 150 -11.56 19.30 10.13
CA GLU A 150 -11.18 18.11 9.35
C GLU A 150 -12.43 17.45 8.74
N THR A 151 -12.35 17.16 7.44
CA THR A 151 -13.37 16.38 6.73
C THR A 151 -13.29 14.91 7.11
N THR A 152 -14.32 14.40 7.78
CA THR A 152 -14.39 13.00 8.29
C THR A 152 -15.43 12.14 7.58
N GLY A 153 -16.26 12.76 6.72
CA GLY A 153 -17.34 12.12 5.99
C GLY A 153 -16.90 10.97 5.09
N LYS A 154 -17.83 10.03 4.81
CA LYS A 154 -17.57 8.84 3.97
C LYS A 154 -17.13 9.19 2.55
N PHE A 155 -17.48 10.39 2.05
CA PHE A 155 -17.07 10.88 0.73
C PHE A 155 -15.57 11.16 0.64
N PHE A 156 -14.96 11.58 1.75
CA PHE A 156 -13.54 11.94 1.88
C PHE A 156 -12.67 10.76 2.33
N GLY A 157 -13.20 9.53 2.33
CA GLY A 157 -12.45 8.35 2.72
C GLY A 157 -11.32 7.99 1.73
N PRO A 158 -10.26 7.28 2.18
CA PRO A 158 -9.02 7.08 1.42
C PRO A 158 -9.20 6.25 0.13
N THR A 159 -10.30 5.49 0.03
CA THR A 159 -10.65 4.70 -1.16
C THR A 159 -11.46 5.47 -2.21
N LYS A 160 -11.84 6.71 -1.90
CA LYS A 160 -12.66 7.57 -2.74
C LYS A 160 -11.79 8.55 -3.51
N ALA A 161 -12.30 9.00 -4.66
CA ALA A 161 -11.58 9.93 -5.54
C ALA A 161 -11.33 11.30 -4.89
N CYS A 162 -12.16 11.69 -3.92
CA CYS A 162 -12.10 12.96 -3.21
C CYS A 162 -11.34 12.87 -1.87
N TYR A 163 -10.35 12.00 -1.80
CA TYR A 163 -9.44 11.95 -0.66
C TYR A 163 -8.34 13.01 -0.79
N PHE A 164 -8.38 13.99 0.12
CA PHE A 164 -7.55 15.19 0.07
C PHE A 164 -6.91 15.56 1.43
N GLY A 165 -6.83 14.60 2.36
CA GLY A 165 -6.12 14.77 3.63
C GLY A 165 -6.89 15.46 4.77
N GLY A 166 -8.21 15.61 4.66
CA GLY A 166 -9.03 16.03 5.79
C GLY A 166 -9.06 17.55 6.01
N THR A 167 -7.90 18.17 6.24
CA THR A 167 -7.77 19.58 6.64
C THR A 167 -7.71 20.54 5.44
N PRO A 168 -8.13 21.81 5.56
CA PRO A 168 -8.11 22.79 4.47
C PRO A 168 -6.73 22.98 3.83
N LEU A 169 -5.66 22.93 4.65
CA LEU A 169 -4.29 23.02 4.16
C LEU A 169 -3.93 21.85 3.25
N LEU A 170 -4.13 20.62 3.74
CA LEU A 170 -3.86 19.42 2.97
C LEU A 170 -4.78 19.33 1.74
N PHE A 171 -6.00 19.84 1.85
CA PHE A 171 -6.98 19.91 0.77
C PHE A 171 -6.55 20.86 -0.36
N ALA A 172 -6.03 22.05 -0.03
CA ALA A 172 -5.48 22.98 -1.01
C ALA A 172 -4.24 22.41 -1.71
N LEU A 173 -3.31 21.81 -0.95
CA LEU A 173 -2.09 21.20 -1.49
C LEU A 173 -2.39 20.01 -2.40
N SER A 174 -3.24 19.08 -1.96
CA SER A 174 -3.60 17.88 -2.72
C SER A 174 -4.51 18.15 -3.94
N SER A 175 -5.10 19.34 -4.02
CA SER A 175 -5.82 19.84 -5.21
C SER A 175 -4.94 20.68 -6.14
N ASN A 176 -3.62 20.76 -5.88
CA ASN A 176 -2.63 21.54 -6.63
C ASN A 176 -2.91 23.06 -6.61
N GLN A 177 -3.35 23.59 -5.47
CA GLN A 177 -3.65 25.01 -5.27
C GLN A 177 -2.65 25.64 -4.29
N ILE A 178 -1.40 25.74 -4.75
CA ILE A 178 -0.25 26.14 -3.93
C ILE A 178 -0.43 27.53 -3.32
N ASP A 179 -0.91 28.52 -4.08
CA ASP A 179 -1.02 29.90 -3.62
C ASP A 179 -2.02 30.02 -2.45
N MET A 180 -3.13 29.30 -2.52
CA MET A 180 -4.11 29.23 -1.43
C MET A 180 -3.53 28.53 -0.19
N ALA A 181 -2.75 27.46 -0.39
CA ALA A 181 -2.10 26.76 0.70
C ALA A 181 -1.09 27.65 1.45
N LEU A 182 -0.33 28.48 0.72
CA LEU A 182 0.60 29.44 1.32
C LEU A 182 -0.13 30.50 2.15
N HIS A 183 -1.26 31.02 1.66
CA HIS A 183 -2.09 31.95 2.45
C HIS A 183 -2.68 31.30 3.71
N ILE A 184 -3.07 30.03 3.63
CA ILE A 184 -3.56 29.27 4.79
C ILE A 184 -2.45 29.06 5.82
N LEU A 185 -1.23 28.73 5.38
CA LEU A 185 -0.06 28.59 6.26
C LEU A 185 0.29 29.89 6.97
N GLU A 186 0.37 31.00 6.23
CA GLU A 186 0.68 32.32 6.78
C GLU A 186 -0.33 32.74 7.87
N ALA A 187 -1.61 32.40 7.69
CA ALA A 187 -2.62 32.70 8.68
C ALA A 187 -2.64 31.74 9.88
N ALA A 188 -2.27 30.48 9.66
CA ALA A 188 -2.08 29.55 10.76
C ALA A 188 -0.92 29.98 11.66
N GLU A 189 0.17 30.52 11.09
CA GLU A 189 1.27 31.13 11.85
C GLU A 189 0.79 32.35 12.65
N ARG A 190 -0.01 33.26 12.05
CA ARG A 190 -0.58 34.41 12.77
C ARG A 190 -1.48 34.02 13.95
N LEU A 191 -2.17 32.88 13.88
CA LEU A 191 -2.94 32.36 15.00
C LEU A 191 -2.06 31.82 16.14
N GLN A 192 -0.86 31.30 15.83
CA GLN A 192 0.09 30.82 16.85
C GLN A 192 0.66 31.98 17.67
N ASP A 193 0.88 33.14 17.04
CA ASP A 193 1.45 34.35 17.64
C ASP A 193 0.39 35.34 18.20
N GLY A 194 -0.90 35.09 17.97
CA GLY A 194 -2.00 35.99 18.32
C GLY A 194 -2.53 35.88 19.76
N PRO A 195 -3.38 36.83 20.20
CA PRO A 195 -3.97 36.87 21.56
C PRO A 195 -5.05 35.79 21.82
N PHE A 196 -5.36 34.96 20.83
CA PHE A 196 -6.35 33.87 20.91
C PHE A 196 -5.69 32.49 21.07
N LYS A 197 -4.59 32.41 21.85
CA LYS A 197 -4.11 31.13 22.39
C LYS A 197 -5.17 30.59 23.34
N GLU A 198 -6.06 29.74 22.84
CA GLU A 198 -6.87 28.89 23.70
C GLU A 198 -5.99 27.72 24.15
N ASP A 199 -5.83 27.61 25.47
CA ASP A 199 -4.98 26.64 26.18
C ASP A 199 -5.52 25.20 26.11
N GLU A 200 -5.91 24.63 24.96
CA GLU A 200 -6.22 23.19 24.89
C GLU A 200 -5.83 22.54 23.55
N GLY A 201 -4.71 21.81 23.57
CA GLY A 201 -4.57 20.47 22.98
C GLY A 201 -4.58 20.26 21.46
N GLU A 202 -5.03 21.20 20.63
CA GLU A 202 -5.10 21.01 19.17
C GLU A 202 -3.97 21.75 18.43
N ASP A 203 -3.00 20.99 17.94
CA ASP A 203 -1.90 21.49 17.12
C ASP A 203 -2.43 22.29 15.92
N LEU A 204 -2.01 23.55 15.79
CA LEU A 204 -2.40 24.39 14.65
C LEU A 204 -1.89 23.82 13.33
N ALA A 205 -2.62 24.15 12.25
CA ALA A 205 -2.24 23.72 10.92
C ALA A 205 -0.81 24.17 10.56
N SER A 206 0.06 23.21 10.33
CA SER A 206 1.45 23.41 9.95
C SER A 206 1.76 22.50 8.78
N ILE A 207 2.83 22.77 8.06
CA ILE A 207 3.26 21.90 6.96
C ILE A 207 3.56 20.45 7.42
N PHE A 208 3.78 20.25 8.73
CA PHE A 208 4.02 18.94 9.36
C PHE A 208 2.73 18.22 9.78
N THR A 209 1.55 18.82 9.59
CA THR A 209 0.28 18.17 9.95
C THR A 209 0.07 16.89 9.16
N CYS A 210 -0.50 15.91 9.85
CA CYS A 210 -0.98 14.68 9.25
C CYS A 210 -2.51 14.64 9.33
N ASP A 211 -3.12 13.91 8.42
CA ASP A 211 -4.54 13.59 8.51
C ASP A 211 -4.82 12.49 9.55
N ARG A 212 -6.10 12.15 9.74
CA ARG A 212 -6.54 11.02 10.59
C ARG A 212 -5.95 9.65 10.26
N PHE A 213 -5.34 9.49 9.09
CA PHE A 213 -4.68 8.25 8.64
C PHE A 213 -3.15 8.36 8.74
N GLY A 214 -2.61 9.41 9.36
CA GLY A 214 -1.17 9.65 9.50
C GLY A 214 -0.48 10.06 8.18
N ASN A 215 -1.23 10.42 7.14
CA ASN A 215 -0.68 10.88 5.88
C ASN A 215 -0.37 12.38 5.97
N ASN A 216 0.91 12.73 5.82
CA ASN A 216 1.35 14.11 5.62
C ASN A 216 1.17 14.57 4.16
N VAL A 217 1.54 15.82 3.88
CA VAL A 217 1.51 16.39 2.51
C VAL A 217 2.26 15.53 1.48
N LEU A 218 3.39 14.92 1.85
CA LEU A 218 4.21 14.12 0.93
C LEU A 218 3.48 12.83 0.53
N HIS A 219 2.78 12.17 1.47
CA HIS A 219 1.94 11.02 1.16
C HIS A 219 0.80 11.39 0.21
N LEU A 220 0.15 12.54 0.44
CA LEU A 220 -0.95 13.00 -0.41
C LEU A 220 -0.46 13.39 -1.82
N ALA A 221 0.72 13.99 -1.93
CA ALA A 221 1.37 14.27 -3.21
C ALA A 221 1.63 12.97 -4.00
N VAL A 222 2.04 11.90 -3.31
CA VAL A 222 2.22 10.57 -3.90
C VAL A 222 0.89 9.98 -4.37
N ILE A 223 -0.16 10.02 -3.53
CA ILE A 223 -1.49 9.48 -3.84
C ILE A 223 -2.12 10.19 -5.06
N ARG A 224 -1.84 11.49 -5.22
CA ARG A 224 -2.42 12.35 -6.26
C ARG A 224 -1.52 12.54 -7.49
N ASP A 225 -0.32 11.96 -7.51
CA ASP A 225 0.68 12.14 -8.57
C ASP A 225 1.09 13.61 -8.81
N LEU A 226 1.40 14.32 -7.72
CA LEU A 226 1.73 15.76 -7.75
C LEU A 226 3.20 16.01 -7.37
N PRO A 227 4.16 15.88 -8.31
CA PRO A 227 5.58 16.15 -8.03
C PRO A 227 5.84 17.62 -7.68
N ASP A 228 5.11 18.56 -8.31
CA ASP A 228 5.28 20.00 -8.05
C ASP A 228 4.93 20.36 -6.61
N VAL A 229 3.89 19.74 -6.05
CA VAL A 229 3.47 19.95 -4.65
C VAL A 229 4.48 19.36 -3.68
N TYR A 230 5.06 18.20 -4.03
CA TYR A 230 6.15 17.59 -3.26
C TYR A 230 7.36 18.54 -3.18
N ASP A 231 7.75 19.11 -4.32
CA ASP A 231 8.88 20.05 -4.43
C ASP A 231 8.64 21.33 -3.65
N VAL A 232 7.45 21.91 -3.77
CA VAL A 232 7.05 23.11 -3.02
C VAL A 232 7.07 22.84 -1.51
N ALA A 233 6.55 21.70 -1.07
CA ALA A 233 6.55 21.32 0.34
C ALA A 233 7.98 21.22 0.88
N LEU A 234 8.90 20.58 0.14
CA LEU A 234 10.31 20.51 0.52
C LEU A 234 10.96 21.90 0.56
N ARG A 235 10.78 22.73 -0.46
CA ARG A 235 11.33 24.09 -0.50
C ARG A 235 10.83 24.94 0.67
N TYR A 236 9.55 24.85 1.00
CA TYR A 236 8.96 25.56 2.14
C TYR A 236 9.64 25.16 3.45
N VAL A 237 9.74 23.85 3.68
CA VAL A 237 10.33 23.26 4.89
C VAL A 237 11.83 23.59 5.00
N MET A 238 12.58 23.53 3.89
CA MET A 238 14.00 23.91 3.84
C MET A 238 14.21 25.38 4.18
N ARG A 239 13.37 26.30 3.67
CA ARG A 239 13.44 27.73 3.98
C ARG A 239 13.09 28.02 5.44
N LEU A 240 12.06 27.36 5.99
CA LEU A 240 11.66 27.51 7.39
C LEU A 240 12.77 27.09 8.38
N MET A 241 13.66 26.18 7.96
CA MET A 241 14.78 25.70 8.78
C MET A 241 16.13 26.33 8.45
N SER A 242 16.21 27.11 7.38
CA SER A 242 17.42 27.88 7.08
C SER A 242 17.49 29.06 8.07
N PRO A 243 18.63 29.31 8.74
CA PRO A 243 18.75 30.44 9.64
C PRO A 243 18.46 31.73 8.87
N THR A 244 17.60 32.56 9.44
CA THR A 244 17.17 33.89 9.00
C THR A 244 18.34 34.88 9.04
N GLU A 245 19.46 34.58 8.39
CA GLU A 245 20.68 35.40 8.39
C GLU A 245 21.26 35.51 6.97
N LYS A 246 20.41 35.66 5.94
CA LYS A 246 20.81 36.19 4.62
C LYS A 246 19.75 37.10 3.99
N GLN A 247 18.97 37.82 4.80
CA GLN A 247 18.17 38.96 4.35
C GLN A 247 18.58 40.21 5.14
N LEU A 248 19.83 40.64 4.97
CA LEU A 248 20.31 42.02 5.16
C LEU A 248 21.82 42.08 4.83
N THR A 249 22.18 41.71 3.60
CA THR A 249 23.35 42.30 2.97
C THR A 249 22.88 42.95 1.67
N PRO A 250 22.88 44.29 1.56
CA PRO A 250 22.75 44.89 0.25
C PRO A 250 23.92 44.38 -0.57
N ILE A 251 23.63 43.88 -1.77
CA ILE A 251 24.63 43.60 -2.79
C ILE A 251 25.38 44.91 -3.02
N LYS A 252 26.50 45.11 -2.32
CA LYS A 252 27.54 46.04 -2.73
C LYS A 252 28.17 45.38 -3.94
N VAL A 253 27.73 45.82 -5.12
CA VAL A 253 28.54 45.72 -6.33
C VAL A 253 29.82 46.49 -6.03
N GLY A 254 30.87 45.77 -5.65
CA GLY A 254 32.24 46.30 -5.63
C GLY A 254 32.72 46.44 -7.07
N PRO A 255 33.48 47.49 -7.40
CA PRO A 255 33.84 47.81 -8.77
C PRO A 255 34.80 46.75 -9.32
N ALA A 256 34.46 46.21 -10.49
CA ALA A 256 35.39 45.41 -11.28
C ALA A 256 36.55 46.32 -11.72
N MET A 257 37.75 46.05 -11.21
CA MET A 257 38.97 46.56 -11.82
C MET A 257 39.21 45.81 -13.12
N TYR A 258 38.90 46.46 -14.24
CA TYR A 258 39.52 46.15 -15.52
C TYR A 258 40.67 47.13 -15.73
N GLU A 259 41.90 46.61 -15.75
CA GLU A 259 43.04 47.32 -16.33
C GLU A 259 42.85 47.35 -17.85
N GLU A 260 42.64 48.53 -18.42
CA GLU A 260 42.89 48.77 -19.85
C GLU A 260 44.00 49.82 -20.01
N LYS A 261 45.02 49.44 -20.78
CA LYS A 261 46.03 50.34 -21.37
C LYS A 261 45.46 51.01 -22.63
N PRO A 262 46.01 52.16 -23.04
CA PRO A 262 45.25 53.23 -23.70
C PRO A 262 45.31 53.18 -25.23
N GLY A 263 44.33 53.83 -25.88
CA GLY A 263 44.42 54.20 -27.30
C GLY A 263 43.18 54.87 -27.89
N ASN A 264 43.21 56.20 -27.94
CA ASN A 264 42.63 57.12 -28.94
C ASN A 264 41.10 57.23 -29.22
N GLU A 265 40.62 58.44 -28.92
CA GLU A 265 39.94 59.41 -29.80
C GLU A 265 38.61 59.05 -30.52
N ALA A 266 37.56 59.72 -30.02
CA ALA A 266 36.72 60.71 -30.73
C ALA A 266 35.35 60.32 -31.37
N HIS A 267 34.44 61.30 -31.22
CA HIS A 267 33.15 61.59 -31.87
C HIS A 267 31.88 60.87 -31.38
N GLU A 268 30.96 61.59 -30.69
CA GLU A 268 29.76 62.32 -31.19
C GLU A 268 28.50 61.43 -31.09
N VAL A 269 27.25 61.85 -30.83
CA VAL A 269 26.55 63.12 -30.58
C VAL A 269 25.12 62.78 -30.07
N GLU A 270 24.66 63.58 -29.11
CA GLU A 270 23.30 64.08 -28.80
C GLU A 270 22.02 63.23 -29.04
N ASN A 271 21.14 63.18 -28.02
CA ASN A 271 20.10 64.22 -27.89
C ASN A 271 19.31 64.16 -26.56
N LEU A 272 19.21 65.33 -25.93
CA LEU A 272 18.27 65.72 -24.87
C LEU A 272 16.83 65.80 -25.40
N VAL A 273 15.82 65.60 -24.53
CA VAL A 273 14.80 66.63 -24.24
C VAL A 273 14.33 66.50 -22.78
N VAL A 274 14.40 67.63 -22.06
CA VAL A 274 13.87 67.85 -20.70
C VAL A 274 12.55 68.62 -20.81
N VAL A 275 11.53 68.23 -20.03
CA VAL A 275 10.44 69.15 -19.61
C VAL A 275 10.12 68.91 -18.14
N GLN A 276 10.11 69.98 -17.35
CA GLN A 276 9.93 70.03 -15.88
C GLN A 276 8.49 70.42 -15.47
N ARG A 277 7.93 69.65 -14.50
CA ARG A 277 7.12 70.00 -13.28
C ARG A 277 5.75 70.72 -13.43
N PRO A 278 4.78 70.66 -12.46
CA PRO A 278 4.96 70.65 -10.98
C PRO A 278 3.94 69.91 -10.05
N GLY A 279 4.37 69.56 -8.81
CA GLY A 279 3.77 69.97 -7.52
C GLY A 279 2.49 69.35 -6.89
N ARG A 280 2.67 68.68 -5.72
CA ARG A 280 1.75 68.39 -4.57
C ARG A 280 0.66 67.31 -4.80
N SER A 281 0.45 66.31 -3.93
CA SER A 281 0.24 66.34 -2.47
C SER A 281 0.36 64.93 -1.84
N SER A 282 0.65 64.86 -0.54
CA SER A 282 0.89 63.67 0.27
C SER A 282 -0.37 63.18 1.01
N ALA A 283 -0.74 61.90 0.87
CA ALA A 283 -1.65 61.14 1.75
C ALA A 283 -1.39 59.61 1.55
N PRO A 284 -1.74 58.75 2.51
CA PRO A 284 -0.84 57.80 3.15
C PRO A 284 -0.62 56.51 2.37
N THR A 285 0.59 55.97 2.55
CA THR A 285 1.11 54.68 2.12
C THR A 285 0.12 53.53 2.39
N GLU A 286 -0.35 52.89 1.32
CA GLU A 286 -0.74 51.48 1.37
C GLU A 286 0.49 50.68 1.81
N GLU A 287 0.34 49.86 2.85
CA GLU A 287 1.35 48.90 3.28
C GLU A 287 1.62 47.93 2.11
N SER A 288 2.73 48.18 1.42
CA SER A 288 3.23 47.29 0.38
C SER A 288 3.58 45.95 1.02
N PHE A 289 2.81 44.92 0.67
CA PHE A 289 3.10 43.52 0.93
C PHE A 289 4.58 43.22 0.65
N ALA A 290 5.22 42.48 1.56
CA ALA A 290 6.54 41.90 1.35
C ALA A 290 6.58 41.20 -0.03
N PRO A 291 7.72 41.22 -0.75
CA PRO A 291 7.79 40.65 -2.10
C PRO A 291 7.30 39.20 -2.07
N SER A 292 6.30 38.87 -2.89
CA SER A 292 5.73 37.52 -3.00
C SER A 292 6.84 36.56 -3.42
N ILE A 293 7.36 35.79 -2.47
CA ILE A 293 8.41 34.82 -2.72
C ILE A 293 7.82 33.69 -3.58
N ASP A 294 8.36 33.47 -4.78
CA ASP A 294 7.96 32.34 -5.60
C ASP A 294 8.56 31.04 -5.03
N TYR A 295 7.68 30.11 -4.62
CA TYR A 295 8.06 28.78 -4.14
C TYR A 295 8.11 27.75 -5.27
N ARG A 296 7.76 28.13 -6.50
CA ARG A 296 7.72 27.24 -7.68
C ARG A 296 9.07 27.10 -8.38
N GLN A 297 10.00 28.03 -8.17
CA GLN A 297 11.30 28.07 -8.86
C GLN A 297 12.47 27.81 -7.90
N GLY A 298 13.47 27.06 -8.38
CA GLY A 298 14.73 26.78 -7.68
C GLY A 298 15.10 25.30 -7.66
N GLU A 299 16.40 25.00 -7.83
CA GLU A 299 16.96 23.66 -7.69
C GLU A 299 16.83 23.18 -6.23
N ILE A 300 16.37 21.94 -6.05
CA ILE A 300 16.26 21.31 -4.74
C ILE A 300 17.44 20.37 -4.57
N ASN A 301 18.48 20.82 -3.88
CA ASN A 301 19.56 19.96 -3.44
C ASN A 301 19.33 19.52 -1.99
N LEU A 302 18.47 18.52 -1.80
CA LEU A 302 18.08 18.03 -0.47
C LEU A 302 19.30 17.54 0.32
N VAL A 303 20.25 16.87 -0.34
CA VAL A 303 21.44 16.32 0.31
C VAL A 303 22.36 17.44 0.81
N GLU A 304 22.62 18.44 -0.02
CA GLU A 304 23.43 19.60 0.37
C GLU A 304 22.78 20.37 1.52
N PHE A 305 21.46 20.56 1.48
CA PHE A 305 20.73 21.18 2.58
C PHE A 305 20.84 20.38 3.89
N LEU A 306 20.65 19.06 3.84
CA LEU A 306 20.80 18.18 5.00
C LEU A 306 22.23 18.20 5.55
N GLN A 307 23.25 18.41 4.71
CA GLN A 307 24.64 18.57 5.11
C GLN A 307 24.96 19.96 5.68
N GLY A 308 24.17 20.99 5.39
CA GLY A 308 24.40 22.38 5.82
C GLY A 308 23.53 22.87 6.99
N THR A 309 22.42 22.20 7.29
CA THR A 309 21.41 22.69 8.28
C THR A 309 21.85 22.46 9.75
N SER A 310 21.10 22.88 10.77
CA SER A 310 21.43 22.55 12.18
C SER A 310 21.06 21.10 12.54
N ASP A 311 21.55 20.54 13.65
CA ASP A 311 21.20 19.16 14.06
C ASP A 311 19.69 19.00 14.33
N SER A 312 19.05 20.02 14.92
CA SER A 312 17.59 20.00 15.13
C SER A 312 16.82 20.14 13.82
N GLY A 313 17.33 20.93 12.86
CA GLY A 313 16.77 21.03 11.52
C GLY A 313 16.88 19.72 10.73
N TYR A 314 18.01 19.02 10.87
CA TYR A 314 18.23 17.71 10.27
C TYR A 314 17.21 16.69 10.79
N GLU A 315 17.09 16.57 12.12
CA GLU A 315 16.17 15.62 12.75
C GLU A 315 14.71 15.91 12.40
N LYS A 316 14.32 17.19 12.38
CA LYS A 316 12.96 17.61 11.99
C LYS A 316 12.65 17.30 10.53
N MET A 317 13.59 17.57 9.62
CA MET A 317 13.45 17.22 8.21
C MET A 317 13.42 15.70 8.00
N PHE A 318 14.29 14.97 8.69
CA PHE A 318 14.36 13.51 8.59
C PHE A 318 13.04 12.87 9.04
N ARG A 319 12.47 13.31 10.17
CA ARG A 319 11.13 12.87 10.62
C ARG A 319 10.04 13.22 9.63
N PHE A 320 10.10 14.38 8.98
CA PHE A 320 9.12 14.77 7.97
C PHE A 320 9.15 13.87 6.73
N LEU A 321 10.34 13.53 6.25
CA LEU A 321 10.54 12.62 5.10
C LEU A 321 10.21 11.16 5.43
N MET A 322 10.56 10.71 6.63
CA MET A 322 10.40 9.33 7.09
C MET A 322 9.13 9.10 7.91
N GLN A 323 8.23 10.08 7.96
CA GLN A 323 6.93 9.93 8.62
C GLN A 323 6.21 8.73 8.02
N ARG A 324 5.73 7.82 8.87
CA ARG A 324 4.92 6.68 8.46
C ARG A 324 3.44 7.00 8.67
N ASN A 325 2.61 6.54 7.75
CA ASN A 325 1.16 6.60 7.89
C ASN A 325 0.60 5.45 8.74
N SER A 326 -0.72 5.35 8.88
CA SER A 326 -1.41 4.27 9.60
C SER A 326 -1.17 2.88 8.99
N ASP A 327 -0.81 2.83 7.70
CA ASP A 327 -0.42 1.60 7.00
C ASP A 327 1.08 1.27 7.22
N GLU A 328 1.77 2.06 8.05
CA GLU A 328 3.20 2.01 8.36
C GLU A 328 4.14 2.26 7.15
N LEU A 329 3.62 2.94 6.12
CA LEU A 329 4.34 3.27 4.89
C LEU A 329 4.85 4.71 4.96
N THR A 330 6.09 4.91 4.51
CA THR A 330 6.67 6.21 4.15
C THR A 330 6.16 6.68 2.78
N PRO A 331 6.39 7.94 2.36
CA PRO A 331 6.01 8.39 1.02
C PRO A 331 6.64 7.55 -0.12
N LEU A 332 7.90 7.11 0.04
CA LEU A 332 8.59 6.27 -0.95
C LEU A 332 8.00 4.87 -1.03
N SER A 333 7.79 4.21 0.12
CA SER A 333 7.18 2.88 0.16
C SER A 333 5.70 2.91 -0.23
N LEU A 334 4.99 4.02 0.02
CA LEU A 334 3.62 4.25 -0.47
C LEU A 334 3.57 4.39 -2.00
N ALA A 335 4.53 5.11 -2.60
CA ALA A 335 4.62 5.24 -4.06
C ALA A 335 4.82 3.86 -4.71
N ALA A 336 5.69 3.04 -4.13
CA ALA A 336 5.87 1.64 -4.51
C ALA A 336 4.59 0.80 -4.27
N ALA A 337 3.90 0.99 -3.15
CA ALA A 337 2.68 0.25 -2.83
C ALA A 337 1.52 0.58 -3.79
N ILE A 338 1.33 1.83 -4.21
CA ILE A 338 0.27 2.22 -5.14
C ILE A 338 0.65 1.90 -6.60
N GLY A 339 1.95 1.75 -6.89
CA GLY A 339 2.46 1.56 -8.25
C GLY A 339 2.54 2.88 -9.02
N GLN A 340 2.85 3.98 -8.32
CA GLN A 340 2.93 5.32 -8.92
C GLN A 340 4.35 5.59 -9.42
N GLN A 341 4.66 5.10 -10.62
CA GLN A 341 6.03 5.13 -11.18
C GLN A 341 6.64 6.53 -11.23
N ARG A 342 5.88 7.54 -11.70
CA ARG A 342 6.37 8.91 -11.84
C ARG A 342 6.81 9.49 -10.49
N MET A 343 5.94 9.41 -9.47
CA MET A 343 6.29 9.87 -8.13
C MET A 343 7.42 9.04 -7.52
N PHE A 344 7.43 7.72 -7.72
CA PHE A 344 8.52 6.89 -7.21
C PHE A 344 9.87 7.32 -7.77
N GLN A 345 9.97 7.53 -9.08
CA GLN A 345 11.20 8.02 -9.72
C GLN A 345 11.57 9.42 -9.24
N HIS A 346 10.58 10.30 -9.08
CA HIS A 346 10.78 11.65 -8.55
C HIS A 346 11.37 11.64 -7.13
N LEU A 347 10.76 10.88 -6.22
CA LEU A 347 11.23 10.70 -4.84
C LEU A 347 12.62 10.05 -4.81
N PHE A 348 12.84 9.05 -5.65
CA PHE A 348 14.12 8.36 -5.78
C PHE A 348 15.24 9.32 -6.17
N ASN A 349 15.00 10.18 -7.17
CA ASN A 349 15.96 11.18 -7.63
C ASN A 349 16.30 12.20 -6.52
N HIS A 350 15.31 12.69 -5.76
CA HIS A 350 15.56 13.59 -4.63
C HIS A 350 16.32 12.94 -3.46
N SER A 351 16.14 11.64 -3.27
CA SER A 351 16.87 10.89 -2.23
C SER A 351 18.31 10.54 -2.63
N SER A 352 18.61 10.55 -3.93
CA SER A 352 19.91 10.19 -4.49
C SER A 352 20.83 11.40 -4.54
N SER A 353 22.12 11.20 -4.24
CA SER A 353 23.15 12.23 -4.41
C SER A 353 24.11 11.88 -5.52
N VAL A 354 24.70 12.90 -6.16
CA VAL A 354 25.76 12.70 -7.16
C VAL A 354 27.08 12.50 -6.43
N ALA A 355 27.74 11.38 -6.69
CA ALA A 355 29.06 11.08 -6.14
C ALA A 355 30.16 11.76 -6.96
N TRP A 356 30.14 11.54 -8.28
CA TRP A 356 31.07 12.13 -9.23
C TRP A 356 30.47 12.13 -10.64
N ARG A 357 30.99 13.00 -11.52
CA ARG A 357 30.65 13.06 -12.94
C ARG A 357 31.93 12.99 -13.76
N PHE A 358 31.96 12.12 -14.76
CA PHE A 358 33.08 11.99 -15.69
C PHE A 358 32.55 11.83 -17.12
N GLY A 359 32.54 12.92 -17.88
CA GLY A 359 31.94 12.98 -19.21
C GLY A 359 30.46 12.56 -19.17
N PRO A 360 30.02 11.60 -20.00
CA PRO A 360 28.62 11.14 -20.03
C PRO A 360 28.26 10.19 -18.88
N ILE A 361 29.19 9.83 -18.00
CA ILE A 361 28.94 8.92 -16.88
C ILE A 361 28.79 9.73 -15.60
N THR A 362 27.67 9.53 -14.92
CA THR A 362 27.41 10.09 -13.59
C THR A 362 27.27 8.95 -12.59
N ALA A 363 28.09 8.94 -11.54
CA ALA A 363 27.87 8.05 -10.42
C ALA A 363 26.96 8.72 -9.39
N ILE A 364 25.95 7.97 -8.95
CA ILE A 364 24.99 8.39 -7.93
C ILE A 364 25.08 7.46 -6.73
N HIS A 365 24.95 8.05 -5.53
CA HIS A 365 24.77 7.34 -4.27
C HIS A 365 23.29 7.30 -3.93
N VAL A 366 22.77 6.09 -3.79
CA VAL A 366 21.36 5.85 -3.47
C VAL A 366 21.23 5.29 -2.06
N PRO A 367 20.47 5.94 -1.17
CA PRO A 367 20.31 5.45 0.20
C PRO A 367 19.60 4.10 0.20
N LEU A 368 20.17 3.11 0.91
CA LEU A 368 19.52 1.81 1.06
C LEU A 368 18.41 1.80 2.10
N PHE A 369 18.45 2.73 3.06
CA PHE A 369 17.45 2.85 4.11
C PHE A 369 16.07 3.14 3.50
N ASP A 370 15.04 2.43 3.96
CA ASP A 370 13.65 2.48 3.47
C ASP A 370 13.43 1.94 2.04
N LEU A 371 14.45 1.98 1.17
CA LEU A 371 14.43 1.35 -0.15
C LEU A 371 14.55 -0.19 -0.06
N GLU A 372 15.65 -0.67 0.53
CA GLU A 372 15.97 -2.10 0.69
C GLU A 372 16.13 -2.50 2.16
N GLN A 373 16.83 -1.67 2.94
CA GLN A 373 17.09 -1.91 4.35
C GLN A 373 15.86 -1.50 5.17
N PRO A 374 15.20 -2.44 5.86
CA PRO A 374 14.08 -2.12 6.72
C PRO A 374 14.56 -1.44 8.00
N GLU A 375 13.71 -0.56 8.52
CA GLU A 375 13.78 -0.14 9.90
C GLU A 375 13.25 -1.28 10.80
N LEU A 376 14.03 -1.62 11.82
CA LEU A 376 13.72 -2.74 12.71
C LEU A 376 12.64 -2.33 13.70
N ARG A 377 11.68 -3.24 13.94
CA ARG A 377 10.71 -3.09 15.02
C ARG A 377 11.31 -3.58 16.33
N LEU A 378 10.96 -2.92 17.43
CA LEU A 378 11.24 -3.45 18.77
C LEU A 378 10.64 -4.86 18.93
N ALA A 379 11.44 -5.75 19.52
CA ALA A 379 11.00 -7.10 19.82
C ALA A 379 9.83 -7.05 20.82
N PRO A 380 8.76 -7.83 20.62
CA PRO A 380 7.70 -7.94 21.62
C PRO A 380 8.21 -8.67 22.86
N ASP A 381 7.77 -8.26 24.03
CA ASP A 381 8.07 -8.96 25.28
C ASP A 381 7.23 -10.25 25.34
N PHE A 382 7.87 -11.42 25.18
CA PHE A 382 7.18 -12.71 25.17
C PHE A 382 6.85 -13.25 26.58
N GLY A 383 7.08 -12.45 27.62
CA GLY A 383 6.80 -12.80 29.01
C GLY A 383 7.42 -14.16 29.38
N HIS A 384 6.57 -15.14 29.73
CA HIS A 384 7.02 -16.46 30.18
C HIS A 384 7.70 -17.31 29.09
N PHE A 385 7.45 -17.02 27.80
CA PHE A 385 8.03 -17.77 26.67
C PHE A 385 9.36 -17.17 26.16
N GLN A 386 9.85 -16.11 26.79
CA GLN A 386 11.08 -15.41 26.37
C GLN A 386 12.29 -16.36 26.32
N HIS A 387 12.47 -17.22 27.32
CA HIS A 387 13.60 -18.16 27.37
C HIS A 387 13.62 -19.15 26.19
N ILE A 388 12.44 -19.62 25.76
CA ILE A 388 12.33 -20.53 24.62
C ILE A 388 12.61 -19.77 23.33
N HIS A 389 12.06 -18.55 23.21
CA HIS A 389 12.34 -17.67 22.08
C HIS A 389 13.84 -17.37 21.95
N ASP A 390 14.52 -17.01 23.04
CA ASP A 390 15.95 -16.69 23.05
C ASP A 390 16.82 -17.90 22.69
N PHE A 391 16.47 -19.09 23.19
CA PHE A 391 17.15 -20.32 22.81
C PHE A 391 17.02 -20.60 21.31
N ILE A 392 15.82 -20.51 20.75
CA ILE A 392 15.58 -20.77 19.32
C ILE A 392 16.23 -19.68 18.47
N ALA A 393 16.16 -18.42 18.90
CA ALA A 393 16.80 -17.28 18.22
C ALA A 393 18.33 -17.37 18.19
N SER A 394 18.95 -18.11 19.12
CA SER A 394 20.39 -18.35 19.12
C SER A 394 20.87 -19.36 18.06
N LEU A 395 19.95 -20.07 17.40
CA LEU A 395 20.32 -21.05 16.37
C LEU A 395 20.96 -20.37 15.15
N PRO A 396 21.98 -21.00 14.53
CA PRO A 396 22.60 -20.45 13.34
C PRO A 396 21.67 -20.53 12.13
N TYR A 397 21.80 -19.57 11.20
CA TYR A 397 21.18 -19.66 9.88
C TYR A 397 21.61 -20.97 9.18
N PRO A 398 20.68 -21.72 8.55
CA PRO A 398 19.27 -21.43 8.23
C PRO A 398 18.25 -22.03 9.21
N LEU A 399 18.70 -22.53 10.37
CA LEU A 399 17.83 -23.13 11.40
C LEU A 399 17.22 -22.08 12.35
N ALA A 400 17.75 -20.87 12.33
CA ALA A 400 17.20 -19.71 13.04
C ALA A 400 15.72 -19.47 12.69
N PRO A 401 14.89 -19.06 13.67
CA PRO A 401 13.53 -18.64 13.41
C PRO A 401 13.53 -17.38 12.55
N LYS A 402 12.51 -17.23 11.70
CA LYS A 402 12.26 -15.95 11.04
C LYS A 402 11.95 -14.92 12.13
N GLY A 403 12.80 -13.90 12.27
CA GLY A 403 12.56 -12.78 13.17
C GLY A 403 11.32 -12.00 12.79
N ARG A 404 10.90 -11.06 13.65
CA ARG A 404 9.78 -10.17 13.34
C ARG A 404 10.12 -9.38 12.08
N LYS A 405 9.20 -9.37 11.11
CA LYS A 405 9.34 -8.53 9.91
C LYS A 405 9.47 -7.07 10.36
N GLY A 406 10.52 -6.40 9.88
CA GLY A 406 10.64 -4.94 10.01
C GLY A 406 9.53 -4.22 9.24
N TYR A 407 9.56 -2.89 9.24
CA TYR A 407 8.66 -2.13 8.39
C TYR A 407 8.89 -2.47 6.91
N ARG A 408 7.81 -2.48 6.12
CA ARG A 408 7.87 -2.84 4.70
C ARG A 408 8.72 -1.81 3.96
N THR A 409 9.75 -2.28 3.26
CA THR A 409 10.57 -1.42 2.40
C THR A 409 9.91 -1.20 1.05
N ALA A 410 10.38 -0.21 0.31
CA ALA A 410 9.87 0.06 -1.03
C ALA A 410 10.00 -1.18 -1.95
N ILE A 411 11.13 -1.89 -1.91
CA ILE A 411 11.31 -3.13 -2.69
C ILE A 411 10.31 -4.22 -2.27
N GLN A 412 10.09 -4.40 -0.97
CA GLN A 412 9.09 -5.37 -0.49
C GLN A 412 7.68 -4.99 -0.95
N CYS A 413 7.38 -3.70 -1.06
CA CYS A 413 6.09 -3.22 -1.59
C CYS A 413 5.95 -3.51 -3.09
N LEU A 414 7.00 -3.29 -3.89
CA LEU A 414 7.01 -3.60 -5.33
C LEU A 414 6.85 -5.10 -5.59
N CYS A 415 7.49 -5.94 -4.78
CA CYS A 415 7.48 -7.39 -4.97
C CYS A 415 6.23 -8.08 -4.36
N SER A 416 5.36 -7.34 -3.69
CA SER A 416 4.16 -7.90 -3.06
C SER A 416 2.96 -7.93 -4.02
N THR A 417 2.19 -9.02 -3.94
CA THR A 417 0.94 -9.21 -4.67
C THR A 417 -0.30 -8.82 -3.85
N GLU A 418 -0.11 -8.43 -2.59
CA GLU A 418 -1.19 -8.12 -1.66
C GLU A 418 -1.67 -6.66 -1.77
N LYS A 419 -2.86 -6.40 -1.24
CA LYS A 419 -3.28 -5.04 -0.90
C LYS A 419 -2.46 -4.56 0.30
N ILE A 420 -1.67 -3.51 0.08
CA ILE A 420 -0.75 -2.98 1.11
C ILE A 420 -1.34 -1.72 1.77
N SER A 421 -1.88 -0.79 0.97
CA SER A 421 -2.43 0.46 1.50
C SER A 421 -3.96 0.46 1.51
N ASN A 422 -4.53 1.08 2.53
CA ASN A 422 -5.96 1.31 2.69
C ASN A 422 -6.54 2.29 1.67
N THR A 423 -5.70 3.05 0.96
CA THR A 423 -6.08 3.91 -0.18
C THR A 423 -6.62 3.11 -1.37
N LEU A 424 -6.18 1.86 -1.52
CA LEU A 424 -6.62 1.00 -2.61
C LEU A 424 -7.99 0.39 -2.35
N GLN A 425 -8.84 0.36 -3.36
CA GLN A 425 -10.14 -0.33 -3.29
C GLN A 425 -9.96 -1.85 -3.24
N ASN A 426 -10.85 -2.55 -2.53
CA ASN A 426 -10.84 -4.03 -2.41
C ASN A 426 -11.36 -4.76 -3.66
N HIS A 427 -11.13 -4.21 -4.86
CA HIS A 427 -11.57 -4.80 -6.12
C HIS A 427 -10.42 -5.58 -6.78
N HIS A 428 -10.66 -6.85 -7.12
CA HIS A 428 -9.64 -7.73 -7.69
C HIS A 428 -9.03 -7.20 -9.01
N LYS A 429 -9.82 -6.47 -9.82
CA LYS A 429 -9.32 -5.84 -11.06
C LYS A 429 -8.30 -4.74 -10.77
N VAL A 430 -8.63 -3.83 -9.84
CA VAL A 430 -7.74 -2.73 -9.42
C VAL A 430 -6.43 -3.29 -8.85
N LEU A 431 -6.51 -4.33 -8.01
CA LEU A 431 -5.31 -4.95 -7.45
C LEU A 431 -4.42 -5.56 -8.55
N ARG A 432 -5.00 -6.19 -9.57
CA ARG A 432 -4.25 -6.76 -10.71
C ARG A 432 -3.52 -5.66 -11.51
N GLU A 433 -4.18 -4.54 -11.75
CA GLU A 433 -3.58 -3.38 -12.41
C GLU A 433 -2.43 -2.78 -11.59
N VAL A 434 -2.62 -2.64 -10.27
CA VAL A 434 -1.55 -2.17 -9.36
C VAL A 434 -0.36 -3.12 -9.37
N VAL A 435 -0.60 -4.44 -9.30
CA VAL A 435 0.48 -5.43 -9.37
C VAL A 435 1.22 -5.36 -10.72
N ALA A 436 0.52 -5.17 -11.83
CA ALA A 436 1.15 -4.98 -13.13
C ALA A 436 2.06 -3.73 -13.14
N LYS A 437 1.59 -2.59 -12.60
CA LYS A 437 2.40 -1.38 -12.44
C LYS A 437 3.63 -1.60 -11.55
N ARG A 438 3.48 -2.29 -10.42
CA ARG A 438 4.60 -2.63 -9.52
C ARG A 438 5.67 -3.47 -10.23
N LEU A 439 5.24 -4.47 -11.01
CA LEU A 439 6.14 -5.32 -11.81
C LEU A 439 6.83 -4.54 -12.94
N GLU A 440 6.16 -3.54 -13.52
CA GLU A 440 6.75 -2.65 -14.50
C GLU A 440 7.83 -1.75 -13.88
N MET A 441 7.60 -1.25 -12.67
CA MET A 441 8.59 -0.47 -11.91
C MET A 441 9.85 -1.28 -11.58
N LEU A 442 9.78 -2.61 -11.45
CA LEU A 442 10.98 -3.45 -11.27
C LEU A 442 11.92 -3.44 -12.47
N LYS A 443 11.46 -3.01 -13.65
CA LYS A 443 12.29 -2.82 -14.86
C LYS A 443 13.14 -1.55 -14.80
N MET A 444 12.93 -0.68 -13.81
CA MET A 444 13.80 0.48 -13.60
C MET A 444 15.23 0.01 -13.36
N VAL A 445 16.18 0.59 -14.10
CA VAL A 445 17.58 0.16 -14.13
C VAL A 445 18.18 0.18 -12.72
N GLU A 446 17.81 1.18 -11.93
CA GLU A 446 18.27 1.38 -10.57
C GLU A 446 17.87 0.22 -9.64
N ILE A 447 16.61 -0.21 -9.74
CA ILE A 447 16.08 -1.31 -8.92
C ILE A 447 16.64 -2.65 -9.40
N GLU A 448 16.72 -2.85 -10.72
CA GLU A 448 17.28 -4.08 -11.30
C GLU A 448 18.74 -4.28 -10.88
N GLN A 449 19.56 -3.22 -10.97
CA GLN A 449 20.97 -3.26 -10.56
C GLN A 449 21.11 -3.55 -9.06
N LEU A 450 20.30 -2.92 -8.21
CA LEU A 450 20.30 -3.16 -6.77
C LEU A 450 19.98 -4.63 -6.45
N LEU A 451 18.91 -5.18 -7.03
CA LEU A 451 18.52 -6.58 -6.84
C LEU A 451 19.58 -7.55 -7.38
N HIS A 452 20.20 -7.22 -8.53
CA HIS A 452 21.27 -8.02 -9.11
C HIS A 452 22.50 -8.06 -8.21
N LYS A 453 22.98 -6.89 -7.75
CA LYS A 453 24.12 -6.78 -6.82
C LYS A 453 23.82 -7.53 -5.51
N LYS A 454 22.66 -7.31 -4.91
CA LYS A 454 22.24 -8.03 -3.68
C LYS A 454 22.28 -9.55 -3.85
N TRP A 455 21.81 -10.07 -5.00
CA TRP A 455 21.83 -11.50 -5.28
C TRP A 455 23.25 -12.04 -5.47
N LYS A 456 24.07 -11.33 -6.25
CA LYS A 456 25.42 -11.75 -6.57
C LYS A 456 26.32 -11.86 -5.33
N TYR A 457 26.28 -10.85 -4.45
CA TYR A 457 27.21 -10.77 -3.32
C TYR A 457 26.69 -11.45 -2.04
N VAL A 458 25.39 -11.39 -1.75
CA VAL A 458 24.84 -11.90 -0.48
C VAL A 458 23.87 -13.07 -0.70
N GLY A 459 22.88 -12.88 -1.58
CA GLY A 459 21.76 -13.80 -1.71
C GLY A 459 22.15 -15.20 -2.19
N ARG A 460 22.99 -15.30 -3.22
CA ARG A 460 23.37 -16.56 -3.86
C ARG A 460 24.02 -17.54 -2.87
N GLN A 461 24.97 -17.08 -2.06
CA GLN A 461 25.68 -17.94 -1.12
C GLN A 461 24.76 -18.44 0.01
N ARG A 462 23.97 -17.54 0.60
CA ARG A 462 23.00 -17.89 1.65
C ARG A 462 21.93 -18.85 1.15
N PHE A 463 21.46 -18.64 -0.08
CA PHE A 463 20.47 -19.51 -0.72
C PHE A 463 21.03 -20.91 -1.00
N LEU A 464 22.25 -21.01 -1.54
CA LEU A 464 22.92 -22.29 -1.78
C LEU A 464 23.21 -23.04 -0.47
N TRP A 465 23.55 -22.34 0.62
CA TRP A 465 23.71 -22.97 1.92
C TRP A 465 22.39 -23.55 2.47
N ARG A 466 21.28 -22.82 2.32
CA ARG A 466 19.94 -23.32 2.66
C ARG A 466 19.57 -24.55 1.83
N LEU A 467 19.90 -24.55 0.53
CA LEU A 467 19.73 -25.72 -0.34
C LEU A 467 20.58 -26.90 0.11
N ALA A 468 21.85 -26.70 0.47
CA ALA A 468 22.74 -27.75 0.92
C ALA A 468 22.21 -28.46 2.17
N ILE A 469 21.76 -27.69 3.18
CA ILE A 469 21.16 -28.25 4.40
C ILE A 469 19.86 -28.99 4.10
N TYR A 470 19.06 -28.48 3.17
CA TYR A 470 17.86 -29.18 2.73
C TYR A 470 18.18 -30.50 2.01
N CYS A 471 19.22 -30.54 1.18
CA CYS A 471 19.70 -31.77 0.57
C CYS A 471 20.15 -32.79 1.63
N VAL A 472 20.80 -32.34 2.71
CA VAL A 472 21.13 -33.23 3.85
C VAL A 472 19.86 -33.81 4.47
N PHE A 473 18.85 -32.98 4.74
CA PHE A 473 17.54 -33.44 5.23
C PHE A 473 16.92 -34.49 4.30
N LEU A 474 16.92 -34.24 2.98
CA LEU A 474 16.41 -35.19 2.00
C LEU A 474 17.19 -36.51 2.01
N VAL A 475 18.52 -36.46 2.09
CA VAL A 475 19.34 -37.68 2.15
C VAL A 475 19.02 -38.49 3.41
N LEU A 476 18.88 -37.84 4.58
CA LEU A 476 18.49 -38.50 5.81
C LEU A 476 17.09 -39.14 5.70
N LEU A 477 16.12 -38.42 5.14
CA LEU A 477 14.76 -38.91 4.94
C LEU A 477 14.68 -40.07 3.92
N ASN A 478 15.51 -40.05 2.87
CA ASN A 478 15.61 -41.17 1.93
C ASN A 478 16.29 -42.38 2.58
N ALA A 479 17.35 -42.17 3.37
CA ALA A 479 18.05 -43.26 4.06
C ALA A 479 17.11 -44.05 5.00
N THR A 480 16.19 -43.36 5.69
CA THR A 480 15.22 -44.00 6.60
C THR A 480 14.08 -44.71 5.87
N THR A 481 13.76 -44.31 4.64
CA THR A 481 12.63 -44.87 3.87
C THR A 481 13.05 -45.99 2.92
N LEU A 482 14.30 -46.00 2.45
CA LEU A 482 14.84 -47.10 1.64
C LEU A 482 15.24 -48.33 2.48
N ALA A 483 15.54 -48.15 3.77
CA ALA A 483 15.97 -49.26 4.62
C ALA A 483 14.78 -50.15 5.00
N PRO A 484 14.85 -51.48 4.78
CA PRO A 484 13.80 -52.38 5.24
C PRO A 484 13.76 -52.41 6.76
N TYR A 485 12.56 -52.54 7.31
CA TYR A 485 12.33 -52.50 8.76
C TYR A 485 13.13 -53.57 9.53
N SER A 486 13.42 -54.71 8.89
CA SER A 486 14.25 -55.77 9.46
C SER A 486 15.67 -55.32 9.82
N LYS A 487 16.20 -54.26 9.20
CA LYS A 487 17.52 -53.71 9.58
C LYS A 487 17.51 -52.96 10.92
N TYR A 488 16.34 -52.54 11.40
CA TYR A 488 16.22 -51.93 12.72
C TYR A 488 16.28 -52.97 13.84
N THR A 489 15.81 -54.20 13.59
CA THR A 489 15.74 -55.28 14.59
C THR A 489 16.91 -56.26 14.47
N ASP A 490 17.25 -56.66 13.24
CA ASP A 490 18.16 -57.78 12.93
C ASP A 490 19.49 -57.30 12.30
N GLY A 491 19.62 -55.99 12.03
CA GLY A 491 20.81 -55.40 11.43
C GLY A 491 22.03 -55.41 12.35
N SER A 492 23.21 -55.23 11.75
CA SER A 492 24.44 -55.00 12.54
C SER A 492 24.25 -53.76 13.44
N ARG A 493 24.82 -53.79 14.66
CA ARG A 493 24.73 -52.67 15.62
C ARG A 493 25.10 -51.32 15.00
N GLY A 494 26.05 -51.30 14.06
CA GLY A 494 26.43 -50.08 13.34
C GLY A 494 25.38 -49.57 12.35
N GLU A 495 24.68 -50.47 11.66
CA GLU A 495 23.63 -50.13 10.69
C GLU A 495 22.37 -49.63 11.41
N ALA A 496 21.95 -50.31 12.47
CA ALA A 496 20.82 -49.88 13.30
C ALA A 496 21.08 -48.52 13.97
N ALA A 497 22.31 -48.30 14.47
CA ALA A 497 22.69 -47.01 15.04
C ALA A 497 22.71 -45.89 13.97
N GLY A 498 23.21 -46.18 12.76
CA GLY A 498 23.21 -45.22 11.65
C GLY A 498 21.81 -44.82 11.20
N LEU A 499 20.89 -45.79 11.09
CA LEU A 499 19.49 -45.54 10.73
C LEU A 499 18.76 -44.77 11.84
N GLY A 500 18.97 -45.13 13.11
CA GLY A 500 18.44 -44.40 14.25
C GLY A 500 18.92 -42.94 14.27
N PHE A 501 20.20 -42.69 13.98
CA PHE A 501 20.73 -41.33 13.86
C PHE A 501 20.07 -40.57 12.70
N ALA A 502 19.87 -41.20 11.54
CA ALA A 502 19.23 -40.57 10.40
C ALA A 502 17.75 -40.21 10.68
N GLU A 503 17.01 -41.09 11.37
CA GLU A 503 15.62 -40.86 11.74
C GLU A 503 15.48 -39.75 12.78
N VAL A 504 16.29 -39.78 13.84
CA VAL A 504 16.33 -38.70 14.84
C VAL A 504 16.77 -37.39 14.20
N GLY A 505 17.79 -37.41 13.32
CA GLY A 505 18.27 -36.22 12.61
C GLY A 505 17.20 -35.60 11.72
N ALA A 506 16.49 -36.41 10.94
CA ALA A 506 15.38 -35.94 10.10
C ALA A 506 14.23 -35.36 10.94
N LEU A 507 13.87 -36.01 12.05
CA LEU A 507 12.84 -35.53 12.97
C LEU A 507 13.25 -34.22 13.66
N VAL A 508 14.50 -34.08 14.10
CA VAL A 508 15.00 -32.85 14.73
C VAL A 508 14.96 -31.69 13.73
N LEU A 509 15.44 -31.88 12.50
CA LEU A 509 15.38 -30.84 11.47
C LEU A 509 13.94 -30.45 11.12
N ALA A 510 13.04 -31.43 11.00
CA ALA A 510 11.62 -31.18 10.78
C ALA A 510 10.96 -30.45 11.97
N ALA A 511 11.38 -30.75 13.19
CA ALA A 511 10.90 -30.09 14.41
C ALA A 511 11.36 -28.65 14.52
N LEU A 512 12.64 -28.37 14.26
CA LEU A 512 13.17 -27.01 14.22
C LEU A 512 12.43 -26.17 13.17
N LYS A 513 12.24 -26.72 11.97
CA LYS A 513 11.49 -26.05 10.91
C LYS A 513 10.02 -25.83 11.29
N PHE A 514 9.36 -26.83 11.88
CA PHE A 514 7.97 -26.71 12.33
C PHE A 514 7.79 -25.65 13.41
N LEU A 515 8.71 -25.59 14.37
CA LEU A 515 8.70 -24.61 15.44
C LEU A 515 8.87 -23.18 14.90
N ASN A 516 9.77 -23.01 13.94
CA ASN A 516 9.98 -21.74 13.25
C ASN A 516 8.72 -21.27 12.50
N GLU A 517 8.08 -22.15 11.73
CA GLU A 517 6.84 -21.82 11.00
C GLU A 517 5.66 -21.58 11.96
N SER A 518 5.55 -22.35 13.05
CA SER A 518 4.51 -22.18 14.06
C SER A 518 4.63 -20.84 14.78
N ASN A 519 5.86 -20.42 15.13
CA ASN A 519 6.11 -19.11 15.72
C ASN A 519 5.73 -17.97 14.75
N GLN A 520 6.04 -18.12 13.46
CA GLN A 520 5.64 -17.15 12.44
C GLN A 520 4.10 -17.06 12.30
N MET A 521 3.41 -18.20 12.32
CA MET A 521 1.96 -18.25 12.24
C MET A 521 1.30 -17.57 13.46
N LEU A 522 1.88 -17.73 14.65
CA LEU A 522 1.39 -17.09 15.88
C LEU A 522 1.61 -15.57 15.86
N LEU A 523 2.79 -15.13 15.46
CA LEU A 523 3.18 -13.72 15.44
C LEU A 523 2.49 -12.89 14.35
N ASN A 524 2.18 -13.51 13.20
CA ASN A 524 1.58 -12.81 12.06
C ASN A 524 0.58 -13.70 11.30
N SER A 525 -0.47 -14.16 12.01
CA SER A 525 -1.47 -15.07 11.44
C SER A 525 -2.17 -14.53 10.19
N GLN A 526 -2.53 -13.24 10.18
CA GLN A 526 -3.19 -12.62 9.02
C GLN A 526 -2.26 -12.56 7.80
N GLY A 527 -1.00 -12.14 7.98
CA GLY A 527 -0.02 -12.08 6.90
C GLY A 527 0.44 -13.46 6.41
N TYR A 528 0.48 -14.47 7.30
CA TYR A 528 0.92 -15.82 6.96
C TYR A 528 -0.02 -16.53 5.97
N ILE A 529 -1.34 -16.33 6.14
CA ILE A 529 -2.36 -16.93 5.27
C ILE A 529 -2.43 -16.21 3.92
N THR A 530 -2.13 -14.90 3.88
CA THR A 530 -2.26 -14.09 2.66
C THR A 530 -1.04 -14.15 1.75
N GLU A 531 0.13 -14.60 2.24
CA GLU A 531 1.36 -14.72 1.45
C GLU A 531 1.13 -15.48 0.12
N GLY A 532 1.62 -14.88 -0.97
CA GLY A 532 1.57 -15.42 -2.32
C GLY A 532 2.87 -16.12 -2.73
N GLY A 533 2.82 -16.83 -3.87
CA GLY A 533 4.02 -17.28 -4.57
C GLY A 533 4.93 -18.23 -3.78
N ALA A 534 6.21 -17.88 -3.68
CA ALA A 534 7.26 -18.67 -3.05
C ALA A 534 7.02 -18.92 -1.56
N GLY A 535 6.51 -17.90 -0.85
CA GLY A 535 6.22 -18.00 0.58
C GLY A 535 5.12 -19.02 0.86
N ARG A 536 4.06 -19.02 0.04
CA ARG A 536 2.98 -20.01 0.14
C ARG A 536 3.49 -21.43 -0.09
N LEU A 537 4.38 -21.62 -1.07
CA LEU A 537 4.97 -22.92 -1.35
C LEU A 537 5.86 -23.40 -0.18
N ASP A 538 6.69 -22.52 0.39
CA ASP A 538 7.51 -22.83 1.59
C ASP A 538 6.63 -23.23 2.76
N ASN A 539 5.62 -22.41 3.08
CA ASN A 539 4.71 -22.61 4.20
C ASN A 539 3.93 -23.94 4.06
N ILE A 540 3.24 -24.15 2.93
CA ILE A 540 2.40 -25.36 2.73
C ILE A 540 3.26 -26.62 2.77
N CYS A 541 4.34 -26.69 1.99
CA CYS A 541 5.10 -27.93 1.88
C CYS A 541 5.79 -28.28 3.20
N THR A 542 6.32 -27.29 3.92
CA THR A 542 7.06 -27.55 5.15
C THR A 542 6.12 -27.89 6.30
N THR A 543 4.98 -27.22 6.43
CA THR A 543 3.96 -27.57 7.44
C THR A 543 3.40 -28.98 7.20
N VAL A 544 3.03 -29.32 5.96
CA VAL A 544 2.50 -30.65 5.63
C VAL A 544 3.56 -31.73 5.87
N THR A 545 4.80 -31.50 5.43
CA THR A 545 5.91 -32.45 5.64
C THR A 545 6.16 -32.68 7.13
N SER A 546 6.27 -31.62 7.93
CA SER A 546 6.53 -31.75 9.37
C SER A 546 5.40 -32.47 10.10
N ILE A 547 4.13 -32.10 9.87
CA ILE A 547 2.98 -32.75 10.51
C ILE A 547 2.92 -34.23 10.12
N SER A 548 3.09 -34.54 8.84
CA SER A 548 3.04 -35.91 8.33
C SER A 548 4.19 -36.77 8.87
N LEU A 549 5.40 -36.20 9.02
CA LEU A 549 6.54 -36.90 9.59
C LEU A 549 6.34 -37.18 11.09
N PHE A 550 5.83 -36.21 11.86
CA PHE A 550 5.49 -36.43 13.27
C PHE A 550 4.39 -37.47 13.45
N ALA A 551 3.35 -37.41 12.62
CA ALA A 551 2.26 -38.39 12.64
C ALA A 551 2.77 -39.79 12.26
N SER A 552 3.67 -39.90 11.28
CA SER A 552 4.34 -41.15 10.92
C SER A 552 5.11 -41.74 12.11
N SER A 553 5.94 -40.93 12.80
CA SER A 553 6.68 -41.39 13.97
C SER A 553 5.77 -41.76 15.14
N ALA A 554 4.68 -41.02 15.38
CA ALA A 554 3.70 -41.38 16.39
C ALA A 554 2.97 -42.70 16.07
N ALA A 555 2.60 -42.93 14.81
CA ALA A 555 2.00 -44.18 14.36
C ALA A 555 2.96 -45.38 14.51
N ARG A 556 4.26 -45.18 14.24
CA ARG A 556 5.30 -46.18 14.49
C ARG A 556 5.44 -46.53 15.97
N LEU A 557 5.37 -45.54 16.86
CA LEU A 557 5.37 -45.75 18.32
C LEU A 557 4.12 -46.51 18.79
N ALA A 558 2.98 -46.32 18.11
CA ALA A 558 1.75 -47.06 18.37
C ALA A 558 1.71 -48.47 17.72
N HIS A 559 2.82 -48.95 17.18
CA HIS A 559 2.94 -50.23 16.45
C HIS A 559 2.03 -50.35 15.21
N GLN A 560 1.58 -49.23 14.63
CA GLN A 560 0.79 -49.20 13.38
C GLN A 560 1.68 -48.87 12.18
N GLN A 561 2.44 -49.87 11.70
CA GLN A 561 3.45 -49.69 10.65
C GLN A 561 2.85 -49.23 9.31
N GLU A 562 1.74 -49.84 8.86
CA GLU A 562 1.10 -49.50 7.58
C GLU A 562 0.64 -48.03 7.53
N VAL A 563 0.08 -47.53 8.64
CA VAL A 563 -0.36 -46.13 8.75
C VAL A 563 0.85 -45.20 8.80
N GLY A 564 1.90 -45.59 9.51
CA GLY A 564 3.16 -44.85 9.55
C GLY A 564 3.78 -44.70 8.16
N ASP A 565 3.85 -45.78 7.38
CA ASP A 565 4.42 -45.77 6.03
C ASP A 565 3.58 -44.95 5.05
N ALA A 566 2.25 -44.99 5.16
CA ALA A 566 1.37 -44.13 4.37
C ALA A 566 1.61 -42.64 4.65
N LEU A 567 1.74 -42.25 5.91
CA LEU A 567 2.04 -40.88 6.32
C LEU A 567 3.48 -40.46 5.94
N GLY A 568 4.44 -41.39 6.01
CA GLY A 568 5.80 -41.18 5.53
C GLY A 568 5.85 -40.93 4.02
N ALA A 569 5.05 -41.66 3.23
CA ALA A 569 4.95 -41.47 1.79
C ALA A 569 4.40 -40.09 1.41
N VAL A 570 3.41 -39.58 2.15
CA VAL A 570 2.91 -38.21 1.97
C VAL A 570 4.02 -37.19 2.27
N ALA A 571 4.76 -37.36 3.38
CA ALA A 571 5.87 -36.49 3.74
C ALA A 571 6.96 -36.45 2.66
N LEU A 572 7.28 -37.61 2.04
CA LEU A 572 8.24 -37.71 0.95
C LEU A 572 7.80 -36.91 -0.29
N ILE A 573 6.54 -37.05 -0.72
CA ILE A 573 6.03 -36.34 -1.91
C ILE A 573 6.12 -34.83 -1.70
N PHE A 574 5.67 -34.32 -0.55
CA PHE A 574 5.73 -32.89 -0.27
C PHE A 574 7.16 -32.37 -0.07
N SER A 575 8.07 -33.21 0.45
CA SER A 575 9.50 -32.88 0.52
C SER A 575 10.10 -32.71 -0.88
N TRP A 576 9.86 -33.63 -1.80
CA TRP A 576 10.32 -33.48 -3.18
C TRP A 576 9.64 -32.32 -3.90
N PHE A 577 8.36 -32.05 -3.65
CA PHE A 577 7.68 -30.89 -4.22
C PHE A 577 8.26 -29.56 -3.72
N TYR A 578 8.74 -29.52 -2.46
CA TYR A 578 9.45 -28.36 -1.94
C TYR A 578 10.80 -28.10 -2.66
N MET A 579 11.36 -29.05 -3.42
CA MET A 579 12.50 -28.75 -4.31
C MET A 579 12.17 -27.67 -5.35
N PHE A 580 10.90 -27.49 -5.72
CA PHE A 580 10.48 -26.42 -6.64
C PHE A 580 10.70 -25.02 -6.05
N PHE A 581 10.67 -24.88 -4.71
CA PHE A 581 11.06 -23.64 -4.05
C PHE A 581 12.52 -23.27 -4.39
N PHE A 582 13.43 -24.24 -4.42
CA PHE A 582 14.83 -23.99 -4.75
C PHE A 582 15.05 -23.74 -6.24
N LEU A 583 14.27 -24.38 -7.11
CA LEU A 583 14.27 -24.09 -8.55
C LEU A 583 13.84 -22.65 -8.87
N LEU A 584 13.06 -22.02 -7.99
CA LEU A 584 12.63 -20.63 -8.14
C LEU A 584 13.80 -19.63 -8.03
N GLY A 585 14.89 -19.98 -7.37
CA GLY A 585 16.04 -19.10 -7.21
C GLY A 585 16.88 -18.89 -8.48
N PHE A 586 16.79 -19.81 -9.46
CA PHE A 586 17.60 -19.76 -10.67
C PHE A 586 16.84 -19.12 -11.85
N ARG A 587 17.55 -18.33 -12.67
CA ARG A 587 16.97 -17.60 -13.81
C ARG A 587 16.37 -18.51 -14.88
N THR A 588 17.00 -19.66 -15.12
CA THR A 588 16.59 -20.59 -16.18
C THR A 588 15.33 -21.38 -15.81
N THR A 589 15.18 -21.76 -14.54
CA THR A 589 14.06 -22.60 -14.06
C THR A 589 12.94 -21.81 -13.38
N GLY A 590 13.24 -20.65 -12.80
CA GLY A 590 12.29 -19.89 -11.99
C GLY A 590 11.03 -19.45 -12.73
N PRO A 591 11.12 -18.76 -13.88
CA PRO A 591 9.94 -18.37 -14.67
C PRO A 591 9.06 -19.58 -15.06
N PHE A 592 9.69 -20.70 -15.38
CA PHE A 592 9.00 -21.96 -15.71
C PHE A 592 8.23 -22.54 -14.52
N VAL A 593 8.81 -22.53 -13.31
CA VAL A 593 8.13 -22.98 -12.08
C VAL A 593 6.93 -22.09 -11.75
N ILE A 594 7.05 -20.77 -11.90
CA ILE A 594 5.92 -19.83 -11.67
C ILE A 594 4.75 -20.15 -12.59
N MET A 595 5.06 -20.43 -13.86
CA MET A 595 4.07 -20.78 -14.86
C MET A 595 3.34 -22.08 -14.49
N ILE A 596 4.06 -23.13 -14.10
CA ILE A 596 3.45 -24.40 -13.62
C ILE A 596 2.54 -24.15 -12.42
N LEU A 597 3.01 -23.44 -11.39
CA LEU A 597 2.22 -23.19 -10.19
C LEU A 597 0.94 -22.39 -10.48
N ARG A 598 1.01 -21.43 -11.42
CA ARG A 598 -0.16 -20.64 -11.84
C ARG A 598 -1.16 -21.47 -12.63
N MET A 599 -0.70 -22.33 -13.55
CA MET A 599 -1.54 -23.26 -14.29
C MET A 599 -2.26 -24.25 -13.37
N ILE A 600 -1.54 -24.82 -12.39
CA ILE A 600 -2.13 -25.72 -11.39
C ILE A 600 -3.20 -24.98 -10.57
N ALA A 601 -2.90 -23.79 -10.06
CA ALA A 601 -3.79 -23.07 -9.17
C ALA A 601 -5.10 -22.58 -9.83
N HIS A 602 -5.05 -22.23 -11.12
CA HIS A 602 -6.18 -21.60 -11.81
C HIS A 602 -6.84 -22.49 -12.85
N ASP A 603 -6.08 -23.15 -13.70
CA ASP A 603 -6.63 -23.85 -14.87
C ASP A 603 -7.02 -25.28 -14.49
N ILE A 604 -6.14 -25.99 -13.78
CA ILE A 604 -6.41 -27.35 -13.30
C ILE A 604 -7.56 -27.36 -12.29
N VAL A 605 -7.63 -26.38 -11.38
CA VAL A 605 -8.74 -26.30 -10.41
C VAL A 605 -10.09 -26.11 -11.11
N ARG A 606 -10.18 -25.20 -12.10
CA ARG A 606 -11.43 -24.99 -12.87
C ARG A 606 -11.81 -26.24 -13.67
N PHE A 607 -10.82 -26.90 -14.28
CA PHE A 607 -11.02 -28.16 -14.97
C PHE A 607 -11.54 -29.24 -14.03
N PHE A 608 -10.92 -29.41 -12.85
CA PHE A 608 -11.30 -30.42 -11.88
C PHE A 608 -12.72 -30.21 -11.35
N LEU A 609 -13.18 -28.95 -11.22
CA LEU A 609 -14.57 -28.65 -10.88
C LEU A 609 -15.56 -29.20 -11.93
N VAL A 610 -15.31 -28.97 -13.22
CA VAL A 610 -16.16 -29.50 -14.31
C VAL A 610 -16.03 -31.03 -14.40
N TYR A 611 -14.81 -31.55 -14.31
CA TYR A 611 -14.53 -32.98 -14.39
C TYR A 611 -15.18 -33.75 -13.23
N SER A 612 -15.12 -33.24 -12.00
CA SER A 612 -15.70 -33.91 -10.82
C SER A 612 -17.21 -34.09 -10.94
N ALA A 613 -17.94 -33.12 -11.52
CA ALA A 613 -19.37 -33.25 -11.77
C ALA A 613 -19.69 -34.37 -12.78
N VAL A 614 -18.89 -34.48 -13.84
CA VAL A 614 -18.99 -35.57 -14.83
C VAL A 614 -18.63 -36.91 -14.19
N LEU A 615 -17.54 -36.99 -13.44
CA LEU A 615 -17.08 -38.20 -12.75
C LEU A 615 -18.15 -38.75 -11.80
N VAL A 616 -18.73 -37.90 -10.94
CA VAL A 616 -19.76 -38.32 -9.99
C VAL A 616 -21.03 -38.77 -10.73
N GLY A 617 -21.46 -38.02 -11.75
CA GLY A 617 -22.66 -38.36 -12.53
C GLY A 617 -22.56 -39.70 -13.26
N PHE A 618 -21.45 -39.93 -14.00
CA PHE A 618 -21.24 -41.19 -14.70
C PHE A 618 -20.95 -42.35 -13.75
N SER A 619 -20.22 -42.13 -12.65
CA SER A 619 -20.00 -43.13 -11.61
C SER A 619 -21.33 -43.61 -11.01
N GLN A 620 -22.21 -42.67 -10.65
CA GLN A 620 -23.53 -43.01 -10.11
C GLN A 620 -24.41 -43.75 -11.13
N ALA A 621 -24.40 -43.31 -12.40
CA ALA A 621 -25.17 -43.97 -13.46
C ALA A 621 -24.70 -45.41 -13.70
N ILE A 622 -23.38 -45.63 -13.81
CA ILE A 622 -22.79 -46.95 -14.01
C ILE A 622 -23.01 -47.85 -12.78
N TYR A 623 -22.88 -47.31 -11.56
CA TYR A 623 -23.17 -48.03 -10.32
C TYR A 623 -24.61 -48.57 -10.28
N VAL A 624 -25.59 -47.77 -10.72
CA VAL A 624 -27.00 -48.21 -10.75
C VAL A 624 -27.24 -49.31 -11.78
N VAL A 625 -26.65 -49.17 -12.97
CA VAL A 625 -26.87 -50.08 -14.11
C VAL A 625 -26.13 -51.41 -13.92
N HIS A 626 -24.86 -51.33 -13.55
CA HIS A 626 -23.95 -52.47 -13.54
C HIS A 626 -24.03 -53.22 -12.21
N ASP A 627 -23.91 -52.50 -11.08
CA ASP A 627 -23.86 -53.08 -9.73
C ASP A 627 -25.25 -53.18 -9.08
N GLY A 628 -26.32 -52.68 -9.69
CA GLY A 628 -27.68 -52.89 -9.16
C GLY A 628 -27.92 -52.39 -7.72
N ARG A 629 -27.14 -51.39 -7.26
CA ARG A 629 -27.23 -50.76 -5.93
C ARG A 629 -26.81 -51.64 -4.74
N ILE A 630 -25.78 -52.47 -4.90
CA ILE A 630 -25.25 -53.39 -3.86
C ILE A 630 -24.66 -52.67 -2.63
N GLY A 631 -24.40 -51.36 -2.68
CA GLY A 631 -24.00 -50.56 -1.53
C GLY A 631 -22.99 -49.45 -1.86
N PRO A 632 -22.67 -48.57 -0.88
CA PRO A 632 -21.79 -47.41 -1.12
C PRO A 632 -20.36 -47.79 -1.48
N HIS A 633 -19.88 -48.97 -1.04
CA HIS A 633 -18.53 -49.45 -1.38
C HIS A 633 -18.35 -49.66 -2.89
N ALA A 634 -19.36 -50.25 -3.56
CA ALA A 634 -19.32 -50.47 -5.01
C ALA A 634 -19.31 -49.13 -5.77
N LEU A 635 -20.07 -48.12 -5.33
CA LEU A 635 -20.01 -46.77 -5.91
C LEU A 635 -18.60 -46.17 -5.81
N PHE A 636 -17.93 -46.33 -4.66
CA PHE A 636 -16.57 -45.83 -4.48
C PHE A 636 -15.56 -46.57 -5.38
N VAL A 637 -15.69 -47.88 -5.53
CA VAL A 637 -14.87 -48.67 -6.46
C VAL A 637 -15.08 -48.17 -7.90
N ARG A 638 -16.33 -47.94 -8.34
CA ARG A 638 -16.61 -47.40 -9.68
C ARG A 638 -16.06 -46.00 -9.88
N MET A 639 -16.22 -45.13 -8.88
CA MET A 639 -15.64 -43.79 -8.91
C MET A 639 -14.12 -43.83 -9.05
N ARG A 640 -13.44 -44.71 -8.29
CA ARG A 640 -11.99 -44.92 -8.37
C ARG A 640 -11.58 -45.45 -9.75
N THR A 641 -12.26 -46.47 -10.27
CA THR A 641 -11.95 -47.06 -11.59
C THR A 641 -12.15 -46.05 -12.73
N LEU A 642 -13.22 -45.26 -12.70
CA LEU A 642 -13.47 -44.21 -13.70
C LEU A 642 -12.48 -43.05 -13.59
N LEU A 643 -12.03 -42.72 -12.38
CA LEU A 643 -10.99 -41.70 -12.18
C LEU A 643 -9.67 -42.15 -12.81
N VAL A 644 -9.23 -43.38 -12.53
CA VAL A 644 -8.01 -43.94 -13.13
C VAL A 644 -8.15 -43.97 -14.65
N MET A 645 -9.24 -44.57 -15.15
CA MET A 645 -9.54 -44.62 -16.59
C MET A 645 -9.54 -43.22 -17.23
N GLY A 646 -10.07 -42.22 -16.52
CA GLY A 646 -10.22 -40.83 -16.97
C GLY A 646 -8.93 -40.00 -17.03
N PHE A 647 -7.83 -40.45 -16.42
CA PHE A 647 -6.54 -39.75 -16.48
C PHE A 647 -5.43 -40.56 -17.15
N THR A 648 -5.42 -41.89 -16.99
CA THR A 648 -4.39 -42.74 -17.60
C THR A 648 -4.73 -43.10 -19.04
N GLY A 649 -6.01 -43.01 -19.44
CA GLY A 649 -6.48 -43.50 -20.74
C GLY A 649 -6.46 -45.03 -20.85
N GLU A 650 -6.08 -45.74 -19.78
CA GLU A 650 -6.08 -47.21 -19.75
C GLU A 650 -7.50 -47.71 -19.49
N VAL A 651 -8.08 -48.34 -20.51
CA VAL A 651 -9.44 -48.89 -20.46
C VAL A 651 -9.37 -50.40 -20.26
N ASN A 652 -9.29 -50.85 -19.01
CA ASN A 652 -9.43 -52.27 -18.67
C ASN A 652 -10.90 -52.66 -18.66
N TYR A 653 -11.47 -52.78 -19.87
CA TYR A 653 -12.89 -53.02 -20.09
C TYR A 653 -13.31 -54.43 -19.63
N ASP A 654 -12.58 -55.47 -20.04
CA ASP A 654 -12.96 -56.86 -19.78
C ASP A 654 -12.99 -57.20 -18.29
N ASP A 655 -11.99 -56.77 -17.53
CA ASP A 655 -11.89 -57.06 -16.08
C ASP A 655 -12.97 -56.34 -15.26
N ASN A 656 -13.32 -55.11 -15.64
CA ASN A 656 -14.22 -54.27 -14.85
C ASN A 656 -15.68 -54.32 -15.32
N TYR A 657 -15.91 -54.65 -16.60
CA TYR A 657 -17.20 -54.51 -17.26
C TYR A 657 -17.58 -55.69 -18.17
N GLY A 658 -16.68 -56.66 -18.42
CA GLY A 658 -16.87 -57.69 -19.44
C GLY A 658 -17.94 -58.75 -19.15
N SER A 659 -18.12 -59.18 -17.89
CA SER A 659 -18.94 -60.39 -17.62
C SER A 659 -19.74 -60.43 -16.31
N GLY A 660 -19.63 -59.43 -15.43
CA GLY A 660 -20.33 -59.39 -14.12
C GLY A 660 -21.56 -58.48 -14.02
N GLY A 661 -21.88 -57.69 -15.06
CA GLY A 661 -22.89 -56.62 -14.97
C GLY A 661 -24.31 -57.05 -15.33
N ARG A 662 -25.31 -56.53 -14.60
CA ARG A 662 -26.74 -56.79 -14.89
C ARG A 662 -27.18 -56.40 -16.30
N MET A 663 -26.71 -55.24 -16.78
CA MET A 663 -27.06 -54.68 -18.09
C MET A 663 -25.80 -54.33 -18.89
N ASN A 664 -25.05 -55.34 -19.28
CA ASN A 664 -23.74 -55.21 -19.94
C ASN A 664 -23.73 -54.26 -21.17
N PRO A 665 -24.62 -54.38 -22.18
CA PRO A 665 -24.56 -53.51 -23.36
C PRO A 665 -24.84 -52.03 -23.02
N PHE A 666 -25.66 -51.76 -22.01
CA PHE A 666 -25.92 -50.37 -21.61
C PHE A 666 -24.73 -49.79 -20.83
N THR A 667 -24.06 -50.60 -19.99
CA THR A 667 -22.80 -50.20 -19.35
C THR A 667 -21.70 -49.91 -20.37
N GLN A 668 -21.59 -50.72 -21.43
CA GLN A 668 -20.65 -50.49 -22.54
C GLN A 668 -20.81 -49.11 -23.16
N VAL A 669 -22.05 -48.78 -23.51
CA VAL A 669 -22.36 -47.48 -24.12
C VAL A 669 -22.04 -46.33 -23.16
N LEU A 670 -22.39 -46.45 -21.88
CA LEU A 670 -22.08 -45.41 -20.88
C LEU A 670 -20.58 -45.20 -20.67
N VAL A 671 -19.80 -46.29 -20.60
CA VAL A 671 -18.34 -46.23 -20.47
C VAL A 671 -17.71 -45.62 -21.73
N LEU A 672 -18.18 -46.02 -22.92
CA LEU A 672 -17.72 -45.43 -24.19
C LEU A 672 -18.03 -43.93 -24.25
N CYS A 673 -19.24 -43.52 -23.89
CA CYS A 673 -19.62 -42.11 -23.81
C CYS A 673 -18.73 -41.34 -22.82
N TYR A 674 -18.42 -41.92 -21.66
CA TYR A 674 -17.52 -41.31 -20.68
C TYR A 674 -16.11 -41.12 -21.24
N VAL A 675 -15.54 -42.15 -21.87
CA VAL A 675 -14.19 -42.06 -22.48
C VAL A 675 -14.14 -40.99 -23.57
N VAL A 676 -15.13 -40.94 -24.46
CA VAL A 676 -15.22 -39.88 -25.49
C VAL A 676 -15.29 -38.50 -24.85
N LEU A 677 -16.18 -38.32 -23.87
CA LEU A 677 -16.37 -37.03 -23.21
C LEU A 677 -15.11 -36.57 -22.47
N VAL A 678 -14.49 -37.44 -21.68
CA VAL A 678 -13.35 -37.06 -20.84
C VAL A 678 -12.07 -36.99 -21.66
N MET A 679 -11.70 -38.05 -22.39
CA MET A 679 -10.43 -38.10 -23.11
C MET A 679 -10.38 -37.20 -24.32
N ILE A 680 -11.47 -37.15 -25.09
CA ILE A 680 -11.45 -36.42 -26.36
C ILE A 680 -11.90 -34.98 -26.15
N ILE A 681 -12.92 -34.72 -25.34
CA ILE A 681 -13.45 -33.36 -25.22
C ILE A 681 -12.76 -32.62 -24.07
N LEU A 682 -12.82 -33.14 -22.84
CA LEU A 682 -12.36 -32.40 -21.67
C LEU A 682 -10.83 -32.25 -21.62
N VAL A 683 -10.05 -33.28 -21.92
CA VAL A 683 -8.57 -33.17 -21.95
C VAL A 683 -8.10 -32.22 -23.05
N ASN A 684 -8.71 -32.26 -24.25
CA ASN A 684 -8.35 -31.31 -25.32
C ASN A 684 -8.72 -29.86 -24.96
N LEU A 685 -9.84 -29.64 -24.27
CA LEU A 685 -10.18 -28.32 -23.72
C LEU A 685 -9.16 -27.86 -22.68
N LEU A 686 -8.69 -28.77 -21.80
CA LEU A 686 -7.65 -28.45 -20.81
C LEU A 686 -6.33 -28.06 -21.50
N ILE A 687 -5.89 -28.82 -22.51
CA ILE A 687 -4.68 -28.50 -23.29
C ILE A 687 -4.82 -27.13 -23.96
N ALA A 688 -5.98 -26.81 -24.53
CA ALA A 688 -6.23 -25.52 -25.16
C ALA A 688 -6.17 -24.35 -24.16
N MET A 689 -6.80 -24.51 -22.98
CA MET A 689 -6.74 -23.51 -21.92
C MET A 689 -5.30 -23.29 -21.42
N MET A 690 -4.56 -24.38 -21.15
CA MET A 690 -3.17 -24.31 -20.73
C MET A 690 -2.26 -23.71 -21.81
N GLY A 691 -2.55 -23.94 -23.10
CA GLY A 691 -1.82 -23.35 -24.21
C GLY A 691 -1.96 -21.83 -24.25
N ASN A 692 -3.18 -21.30 -24.08
CA ASN A 692 -3.39 -19.85 -24.06
C ASN A 692 -2.77 -19.21 -22.81
N THR A 693 -2.93 -19.81 -21.64
CA THR A 693 -2.33 -19.28 -20.40
C THR A 693 -0.81 -19.40 -20.41
N TYR A 694 -0.21 -20.41 -21.06
CA TYR A 694 1.24 -20.51 -21.24
C TYR A 694 1.80 -19.22 -21.88
N SER A 695 1.26 -18.82 -23.03
CA SER A 695 1.74 -17.66 -23.77
C SER A 695 1.58 -16.35 -22.99
N GLU A 696 0.40 -16.14 -22.38
CA GLU A 696 0.15 -14.94 -21.56
C GLU A 696 1.04 -14.88 -20.32
N VAL A 697 1.26 -16.00 -19.64
CA VAL A 697 2.04 -16.05 -18.41
C VAL A 697 3.54 -15.92 -18.70
N LEU A 698 4.01 -16.41 -19.85
CA LEU A 698 5.42 -16.37 -20.22
C LEU A 698 5.94 -14.93 -20.31
N GLU A 699 5.19 -14.01 -20.92
CA GLU A 699 5.57 -12.59 -21.04
C GLU A 699 5.73 -11.90 -19.68
N GLU A 700 4.87 -12.22 -18.71
CA GLU A 700 4.90 -11.64 -17.35
C GLU A 700 5.87 -12.38 -16.40
N SER A 701 6.31 -13.58 -16.78
CA SER A 701 6.96 -14.53 -15.85
C SER A 701 8.33 -14.06 -15.36
N GLU A 702 9.12 -13.35 -16.18
CA GLU A 702 10.46 -12.89 -15.78
C GLU A 702 10.38 -11.84 -14.67
N GLN A 703 9.48 -10.85 -14.79
CA GLN A 703 9.32 -9.81 -13.77
C GLN A 703 8.79 -10.40 -12.46
N ARG A 704 7.86 -11.35 -12.55
CA ARG A 704 7.39 -12.08 -11.37
C ARG A 704 8.47 -12.91 -10.73
N TRP A 705 9.33 -13.54 -11.53
CA TRP A 705 10.47 -14.26 -11.01
C TRP A 705 11.44 -13.35 -10.27
N ILE A 706 11.72 -12.14 -10.79
CA ILE A 706 12.54 -11.14 -10.09
C ILE A 706 11.90 -10.78 -8.74
N ALA A 707 10.59 -10.53 -8.72
CA ALA A 707 9.83 -10.23 -7.50
C ALA A 707 9.88 -11.36 -6.48
N GLU A 708 9.62 -12.61 -6.91
CA GLU A 708 9.67 -13.79 -6.03
C GLU A 708 11.09 -14.04 -5.50
N ARG A 709 12.13 -13.83 -6.31
CA ARG A 709 13.51 -13.92 -5.86
C ARG A 709 13.82 -12.87 -4.80
N ALA A 710 13.35 -11.63 -4.97
CA ALA A 710 13.50 -10.58 -3.96
C ALA A 710 12.74 -10.93 -2.65
N ASN A 711 11.55 -11.52 -2.74
CA ASN A 711 10.78 -12.01 -1.59
C ASN A 711 11.51 -13.14 -0.84
N ILE A 712 12.12 -14.09 -1.57
CA ILE A 712 12.97 -15.14 -0.97
C ILE A 712 14.15 -14.50 -0.21
N MET A 713 14.80 -13.51 -0.82
CA MET A 713 15.94 -12.82 -0.19
C MET A 713 15.52 -12.07 1.07
N ALA A 714 14.38 -11.38 1.04
CA ALA A 714 13.83 -10.73 2.22
C ALA A 714 13.50 -11.74 3.33
N SER A 715 12.98 -12.93 2.97
CA SER A 715 12.76 -14.00 3.94
C SER A 715 14.07 -14.55 4.54
N ILE A 716 15.15 -14.62 3.75
CA ILE A 716 16.47 -15.05 4.23
C ILE A 716 17.04 -14.00 5.19
N ASP A 717 16.94 -12.72 4.83
CA ASP A 717 17.43 -11.63 5.67
C ASP A 717 16.70 -11.60 7.03
N ASN A 718 15.40 -11.86 7.04
CA ASN A 718 14.63 -11.96 8.30
C ASN A 718 15.06 -13.13 9.21
N GLN A 719 15.75 -14.16 8.69
CA GLN A 719 16.30 -15.27 9.49
C GLN A 719 17.71 -14.99 10.00
N CYS A 720 18.39 -13.98 9.44
CA CYS A 720 19.73 -13.61 9.85
C CYS A 720 19.68 -12.46 10.88
N PRO A 721 20.58 -12.44 11.88
CA PRO A 721 20.74 -11.30 12.78
C PRO A 721 20.97 -9.99 12.02
N ALA A 722 20.43 -8.89 12.56
CA ALA A 722 20.49 -7.56 11.94
C ALA A 722 21.93 -7.10 11.66
N GLU A 723 22.85 -7.32 12.60
CA GLU A 723 24.26 -6.97 12.48
C GLU A 723 24.93 -7.71 11.31
N TRP A 724 24.66 -9.01 11.18
CA TRP A 724 25.20 -9.80 10.08
C TRP A 724 24.63 -9.34 8.73
N ASN A 725 23.35 -8.95 8.69
CA ASN A 725 22.77 -8.36 7.49
C ASN A 725 23.40 -7.01 7.13
N GLN A 726 23.65 -6.15 8.12
CA GLN A 726 24.32 -4.87 7.90
C GLN A 726 25.75 -5.08 7.37
N GLN A 727 26.50 -6.02 7.96
CA GLN A 727 27.84 -6.37 7.50
C GLN A 727 27.82 -6.97 6.08
N ALA A 728 26.84 -7.83 5.77
CA ALA A 728 26.69 -8.41 4.44
C ALA A 728 26.38 -7.34 3.38
N ARG A 729 25.58 -6.31 3.72
CA ARG A 729 25.29 -5.19 2.81
C ARG A 729 26.53 -4.37 2.42
N LYS A 730 27.53 -4.27 3.30
CA LYS A 730 28.82 -3.61 3.01
C LYS A 730 29.59 -4.26 1.84
N SER A 731 29.23 -5.48 1.43
CA SER A 731 29.84 -6.14 0.26
C SER A 731 29.46 -5.52 -1.09
N PHE A 732 28.33 -4.80 -1.14
CA PHE A 732 27.83 -4.17 -2.38
C PHE A 732 27.44 -2.71 -2.20
N ALA A 733 27.52 -2.18 -0.97
CA ALA A 733 27.14 -0.83 -0.61
C ALA A 733 28.26 -0.15 0.20
N ILE A 734 28.33 1.17 0.09
CA ILE A 734 29.35 2.00 0.71
C ILE A 734 28.78 2.58 2.02
N PRO A 735 29.47 2.41 3.16
CA PRO A 735 29.12 3.09 4.39
C PRO A 735 29.57 4.56 4.32
N LEU A 736 28.62 5.48 4.46
CA LEU A 736 28.88 6.90 4.64
C LEU A 736 28.42 7.28 6.05
N GLN A 737 29.29 7.99 6.77
CA GLN A 737 28.95 8.49 8.10
C GLN A 737 27.97 9.65 7.98
N ASN A 738 26.87 9.54 8.71
CA ASN A 738 25.95 10.65 8.89
C ASN A 738 26.50 11.62 9.94
N ARG A 739 25.87 12.79 10.07
CA ARG A 739 26.22 13.81 11.08
C ARG A 739 26.24 13.28 12.52
N ASN A 740 25.36 12.33 12.83
CA ASN A 740 25.26 11.71 14.15
C ASN A 740 26.36 10.65 14.41
N GLY A 741 27.31 10.46 13.48
CA GLY A 741 28.31 9.38 13.53
C GLY A 741 27.77 8.00 13.13
N GLU A 742 26.48 7.88 12.84
CA GLU A 742 25.85 6.64 12.39
C GLU A 742 26.24 6.30 10.95
N GLU A 743 26.66 5.06 10.72
CA GLU A 743 26.95 4.56 9.36
C GLU A 743 25.65 4.26 8.61
N LYS A 744 25.36 5.05 7.57
CA LYS A 744 24.28 4.77 6.61
C LYS A 744 24.87 4.17 5.33
N LEU A 745 24.20 3.17 4.77
CA LEU A 745 24.67 2.47 3.59
C LEU A 745 24.06 3.06 2.31
N TYR A 746 24.92 3.30 1.32
CA TYR A 746 24.54 3.82 0.01
C TYR A 746 24.98 2.87 -1.08
N LEU A 747 24.13 2.66 -2.08
CA LEU A 747 24.50 1.98 -3.30
C LEU A 747 25.10 2.99 -4.28
N GLU A 748 26.34 2.76 -4.71
CA GLU A 748 26.90 3.47 -5.85
C GLU A 748 26.40 2.83 -7.15
N MET A 749 25.82 3.66 -8.01
CA MET A 749 25.35 3.27 -9.34
C MET A 749 25.89 4.22 -10.39
N GLU A 750 26.37 3.66 -11.49
CA GLU A 750 26.83 4.41 -12.64
C GLU A 750 25.70 4.52 -13.66
N VAL A 751 25.27 5.75 -13.94
CA VAL A 751 24.22 6.06 -14.92
C VAL A 751 24.85 6.78 -16.09
N LYS A 752 24.59 6.29 -17.30
CA LYS A 752 25.04 6.92 -18.54
C LYS A 752 24.01 7.97 -18.97
N LYS A 753 24.37 9.24 -18.86
CA LYS A 753 23.53 10.39 -19.20
C LYS A 753 24.10 11.14 -20.40
N ILE A 754 23.99 10.54 -21.58
CA ILE A 754 24.55 11.10 -22.82
C ILE A 754 23.84 12.41 -23.18
N ASP A 755 22.52 12.46 -23.02
CA ASP A 755 21.72 13.60 -23.47
C ASP A 755 22.03 14.85 -22.65
N GLU A 756 22.12 14.75 -21.32
CA GLU A 756 22.51 15.87 -20.44
C GLU A 756 23.91 16.37 -20.81
N TRP A 757 24.88 15.47 -21.00
CA TRP A 757 26.25 15.82 -21.36
C TRP A 757 26.35 16.53 -22.72
N MET A 758 25.57 16.10 -23.73
CA MET A 758 25.55 16.76 -25.04
C MET A 758 24.93 18.17 -25.01
N HIS A 759 24.10 18.49 -24.01
CA HIS A 759 23.49 19.80 -23.86
C HIS A 759 24.35 20.75 -23.02
N ASP A 760 25.11 20.25 -22.05
CA ASP A 760 26.07 21.05 -21.25
C ASP A 760 27.28 21.54 -22.07
N ASP A 761 27.61 20.86 -23.19
CA ASP A 761 28.69 21.24 -24.11
C ASP A 761 28.27 22.27 -25.19
N ARG A 762 27.02 22.77 -25.17
CA ARG A 762 26.52 23.87 -26.03
C ARG A 762 26.29 25.13 -25.24
#